data_AF-A0A1C5NDD3-F1
#
_entry.id   AF-A0A1C5NDD3-F1
#
_cell.length_a   1.000
_cell.length_b   1.000
_cell.length_c   1.000
_cell.angle_alpha   90.00
_cell.angle_beta   90.00
_cell.angle_gamma   90.00
#
_symmetry.space_group_name_H-M   'P 1'
#
loop_
_entity.id
_entity.type
_entity.pdbx_description
1 polymer ?
#
loop_
_entity_poly.entity_id
_entity_poly.type
_entity_poly.pdbx_seq_one_letter_code
_entity_poly.pdbx_strand_id
1 'polypeptide(L)'
;MNLTKRATAWFLTLVMILGLVSQTVFAEETTDLPLQTSLLQYEVLQEINKDKTESAISLEFTETETIQLEKVTLPDGTEKTENFAVIAYTVSENGKYEFVVDYFKDGIEQEEMIQVEVTELLEKKTEEEIPTEEKENLTDVETTSNMLQAEGNTYKVSSADELTRVLEQIGKSQETEATIVLNADIGNDVKFVGVVNKSITVKSTDGQKHALTLGSELVGDITLDNVKVTAGTLYCSGYRTIFTENCEFTISGTLYGGGNSKTVSSVYVKINGTGKINTSDMENVVVGGSYKGSVDGDIYVELVGNISYGNNEGGNYLIGTNKATAYGGDRPSGTPLYVGGNVTLILDGPATNTRPQNIVGAYNSHVKGNVTVQVKAGYATGIEGMREDPTQSIVDGDIHIIAGDSAYAGTDRIVRIGANWDIIGAGEKINLTGNLFQVGGNVTVDTYENVWGWDKDGTPESDPPGIVGAESAIVGGNVTINANGSHLEDIIGVDDSATTGSIVNGDIIINATDIDLRNSYNYQSGIIPVYATARKDVTVNLDGGSLSGIYGYGGTVNGNMEINITGSPVFTDDEAGVWGVNNTDTKERSVLNFDKAQTSIPIVGYFTEMNVTNDSDVTLGNKKKNAFNIYDININTNAKLTTNKQAYSKGALTMDHGTWIANGYLYVTTATNTNNSEIVMNDYAAFGYGYKDNSAYDKTVVTSIDDTYTFNQCNYVDKIYGNAVITNSTWNVFVPTMIGGGYKATSNKLNLLAFVDKENYPDEKIPLEILGTATGKTAVTLVDKTDTSKEGKPIVGQNYINALKVSKDTFELVNKNAETEGLYFKKLADANTQNKADYDMWQVAKKDTYRVLYEFVGGTKGKSLPQEVTDLLPIDPSKYVEGATITAIQPDETEIKVSDGVWTFKGYDADSKVANADNADKNRNVSFTGTWEFKVNQYVVDYRFESTTKDKELPKEITDQLPETGSVEHGKTVQPSIETFADVKVSDGIWSFKGWTPAKHDNVTDNVEFVGTWEFKRNMSDINRIPIINASDKTLTVGDVFDPFKDVTATDKEDGNLTEEIEILKNEVDTSKAGVYEVTYKVTDSKGASSVKTIKVTVKAKDKPVAPSEPDKPTQPDTDKPNNSGSVETGDKTNMTLWTLLLLVSGIGAIGVYRKKRRTNQ
;
A
#
# COMPACT_ATOMS: atom_id res chain seq x y z
N MET A 1 -34.27 -52.98 -1.14
CA MET A 1 -32.82 -52.69 -0.98
C MET A 1 -32.18 -53.65 0.01
N ASN A 2 -31.00 -54.17 -0.32
CA ASN A 2 -30.20 -55.05 0.54
C ASN A 2 -29.26 -54.24 1.46
N LEU A 3 -28.67 -54.88 2.49
CA LEU A 3 -27.89 -54.21 3.54
C LEU A 3 -26.61 -53.54 3.00
N THR A 4 -25.96 -54.16 2.00
CA THR A 4 -24.78 -53.63 1.30
C THR A 4 -25.06 -52.30 0.61
N LYS A 5 -26.16 -52.17 -0.16
CA LYS A 5 -26.50 -50.91 -0.84
C LYS A 5 -26.77 -49.73 0.11
N ARG A 6 -27.04 -49.99 1.41
CA ARG A 6 -27.07 -48.94 2.43
C ARG A 6 -25.67 -48.51 2.91
N ALA A 7 -24.70 -49.42 2.94
CA ALA A 7 -23.32 -49.10 3.32
C ALA A 7 -22.64 -48.21 2.26
N THR A 8 -22.77 -48.55 0.97
CA THR A 8 -22.21 -47.75 -0.14
C THR A 8 -22.73 -46.30 -0.11
N ALA A 9 -24.04 -46.13 0.03
CA ALA A 9 -24.67 -44.81 0.10
C ALA A 9 -24.21 -43.98 1.32
N TRP A 10 -24.08 -44.59 2.51
CA TRP A 10 -23.59 -43.89 3.71
C TRP A 10 -22.11 -43.52 3.59
N PHE A 11 -21.30 -44.33 2.91
CA PHE A 11 -19.90 -44.02 2.65
C PHE A 11 -19.74 -42.82 1.69
N LEU A 12 -20.45 -42.84 0.55
CA LEU A 12 -20.49 -41.71 -0.40
C LEU A 12 -20.98 -40.41 0.27
N THR A 13 -22.03 -40.48 1.09
CA THR A 13 -22.54 -39.33 1.85
C THR A 13 -21.46 -38.72 2.77
N LEU A 14 -20.66 -39.57 3.44
CA LEU A 14 -19.57 -39.11 4.30
C LEU A 14 -18.44 -38.43 3.50
N VAL A 15 -18.09 -38.96 2.32
CA VAL A 15 -17.04 -38.40 1.44
C VAL A 15 -17.46 -37.04 0.86
N MET A 16 -18.75 -36.86 0.51
CA MET A 16 -19.29 -35.56 0.07
C MET A 16 -19.29 -34.52 1.20
N ILE A 17 -19.66 -34.91 2.42
CA ILE A 17 -19.65 -34.01 3.61
C ILE A 17 -18.23 -33.50 3.92
N LEU A 18 -17.19 -34.26 3.55
CA LEU A 18 -15.79 -33.88 3.70
C LEU A 18 -15.24 -33.01 2.55
N GLY A 19 -16.05 -32.72 1.52
CA GLY A 19 -15.69 -31.83 0.41
C GLY A 19 -14.70 -32.43 -0.59
N LEU A 20 -14.62 -33.75 -0.69
CA LEU A 20 -13.59 -34.48 -1.48
C LEU A 20 -14.01 -34.77 -2.94
N VAL A 21 -15.22 -34.39 -3.36
CA VAL A 21 -15.77 -34.55 -4.73
C VAL A 21 -16.72 -33.41 -5.08
N SER A 22 -17.04 -33.26 -6.38
CA SER A 22 -17.91 -32.22 -6.93
C SER A 22 -19.40 -32.36 -6.54
N GLN A 23 -20.16 -31.28 -6.72
CA GLN A 23 -21.55 -31.16 -6.25
C GLN A 23 -22.61 -31.99 -7.02
N THR A 24 -22.21 -32.70 -8.06
CA THR A 24 -23.00 -33.73 -8.74
C THR A 24 -22.10 -34.94 -8.98
N VAL A 25 -22.58 -36.13 -8.60
CA VAL A 25 -21.89 -37.41 -8.79
C VAL A 25 -22.88 -38.39 -9.41
N PHE A 26 -22.69 -38.67 -10.70
CA PHE A 26 -23.26 -39.87 -11.32
C PHE A 26 -22.42 -41.07 -10.88
N ALA A 27 -23.06 -42.10 -10.34
CA ALA A 27 -22.41 -43.29 -9.86
C ALA A 27 -23.11 -44.54 -10.40
N GLU A 28 -22.37 -45.37 -11.12
CA GLU A 28 -22.84 -46.60 -11.74
C GLU A 28 -22.25 -47.80 -10.97
N GLU A 29 -23.11 -48.59 -10.32
CA GLU A 29 -22.69 -49.75 -9.49
C GLU A 29 -22.86 -51.04 -10.30
N THR A 30 -21.85 -51.39 -11.11
CA THR A 30 -21.77 -52.70 -11.77
C THR A 30 -21.40 -53.79 -10.77
N THR A 31 -22.16 -54.89 -10.76
CA THR A 31 -21.90 -56.06 -9.90
C THR A 31 -21.87 -57.33 -10.73
N ASP A 32 -20.71 -57.98 -10.81
CA ASP A 32 -20.53 -59.23 -11.57
C ASP A 32 -21.36 -60.39 -10.99
N LEU A 33 -22.37 -60.82 -11.74
CA LEU A 33 -22.96 -62.16 -11.79
C LEU A 33 -23.78 -62.26 -13.10
N PRO A 34 -23.84 -63.41 -13.79
CA PRO A 34 -24.45 -63.50 -15.12
C PRO A 34 -25.97 -63.61 -15.10
N LEU A 35 -26.59 -63.10 -16.18
CA LEU A 35 -28.01 -63.00 -16.52
C LEU A 35 -28.80 -61.85 -15.82
N GLN A 36 -29.57 -61.13 -16.65
CA GLN A 36 -30.36 -59.91 -16.38
C GLN A 36 -29.58 -58.68 -15.87
N THR A 37 -29.30 -57.76 -16.79
CA THR A 37 -28.88 -56.39 -16.48
C THR A 37 -30.08 -55.52 -16.09
N SER A 38 -30.21 -55.20 -14.80
CA SER A 38 -30.97 -54.03 -14.33
C SER A 38 -29.99 -52.89 -14.04
N LEU A 39 -29.86 -51.92 -14.94
CA LEU A 39 -29.05 -50.73 -14.68
C LEU A 39 -29.77 -49.88 -13.61
N LEU A 40 -29.07 -49.63 -12.50
CA LEU A 40 -29.61 -48.90 -11.36
C LEU A 40 -28.88 -47.56 -11.24
N GLN A 41 -29.21 -46.65 -12.17
CA GLN A 41 -28.71 -45.27 -12.14
C GLN A 41 -29.46 -44.49 -11.06
N TYR A 42 -28.71 -43.67 -10.31
CA TYR A 42 -29.26 -42.75 -9.32
C TYR A 42 -28.54 -41.42 -9.37
N GLU A 43 -29.29 -40.33 -9.20
CA GLU A 43 -28.73 -38.98 -9.09
C GLU A 43 -28.83 -38.50 -7.64
N VAL A 44 -27.72 -37.96 -7.13
CA VAL A 44 -27.62 -37.39 -5.77
C VAL A 44 -27.67 -35.86 -5.88
N LEU A 45 -28.83 -35.27 -5.65
CA LEU A 45 -29.00 -33.82 -5.68
C LEU A 45 -28.90 -33.24 -4.26
N GLN A 46 -27.97 -32.31 -4.06
CA GLN A 46 -27.78 -31.57 -2.80
C GLN A 46 -28.28 -30.13 -2.95
N GLU A 47 -29.49 -29.83 -2.48
CA GLU A 47 -29.94 -28.44 -2.34
C GLU A 47 -29.43 -27.86 -1.02
N ILE A 48 -28.53 -26.88 -1.11
CA ILE A 48 -28.01 -26.11 0.04
C ILE A 48 -28.81 -24.81 0.18
N ASN A 49 -29.26 -24.48 1.38
CA ASN A 49 -29.98 -23.23 1.63
C ASN A 49 -29.08 -21.98 1.39
N LYS A 50 -29.70 -20.80 1.20
CA LYS A 50 -29.00 -19.59 0.72
C LYS A 50 -27.90 -19.07 1.67
N ASP A 51 -27.96 -19.45 2.94
CA ASP A 51 -27.02 -19.12 4.01
C ASP A 51 -26.04 -20.26 4.35
N LYS A 52 -26.11 -21.39 3.66
CA LYS A 52 -25.26 -22.59 3.82
C LYS A 52 -25.27 -23.22 5.22
N THR A 53 -26.40 -23.13 5.91
CA THR A 53 -26.61 -23.68 7.26
C THR A 53 -27.33 -25.03 7.27
N GLU A 54 -28.14 -25.33 6.24
CA GLU A 54 -28.88 -26.58 6.07
C GLU A 54 -28.78 -27.07 4.62
N SER A 55 -28.77 -28.38 4.41
CA SER A 55 -28.82 -28.99 3.08
C SER A 55 -29.81 -30.16 3.03
N ALA A 56 -30.70 -30.15 2.05
CA ALA A 56 -31.51 -31.31 1.69
C ALA A 56 -30.76 -32.19 0.69
N ILE A 57 -30.95 -33.51 0.79
CA ILE A 57 -30.41 -34.49 -0.17
C ILE A 57 -31.58 -35.34 -0.66
N SER A 58 -31.82 -35.33 -1.97
CA SER A 58 -32.77 -36.22 -2.65
C SER A 58 -32.03 -37.29 -3.44
N LEU A 59 -32.68 -38.44 -3.59
CA LEU A 59 -32.22 -39.59 -4.36
C LEU A 59 -33.34 -39.98 -5.32
N GLU A 60 -33.14 -39.73 -6.60
CA GLU A 60 -34.01 -40.28 -7.66
C GLU A 60 -33.34 -41.52 -8.26
N PHE A 61 -34.15 -42.52 -8.61
CA PHE A 61 -33.71 -43.83 -9.08
C PHE A 61 -34.40 -44.15 -10.40
N THR A 62 -33.64 -44.54 -11.41
CA THR A 62 -34.16 -44.91 -12.73
C THR A 62 -33.77 -46.35 -13.02
N GLU A 63 -34.70 -47.29 -12.77
CA GLU A 63 -34.55 -48.69 -13.18
C GLU A 63 -35.03 -48.86 -14.63
N THR A 64 -34.20 -49.50 -15.46
CA THR A 64 -34.56 -49.91 -16.83
C THR A 64 -34.46 -51.43 -16.96
N GLU A 65 -35.49 -52.03 -17.54
CA GLU A 65 -35.54 -53.46 -17.87
C GLU A 65 -35.62 -53.64 -19.40
N THR A 66 -35.14 -54.77 -19.91
CA THR A 66 -35.16 -55.06 -21.35
C THR A 66 -36.17 -56.16 -21.67
N ILE A 67 -37.28 -55.81 -22.32
CA ILE A 67 -38.31 -56.76 -22.76
C ILE A 67 -38.18 -56.97 -24.28
N GLN A 68 -37.95 -58.22 -24.71
CA GLN A 68 -38.01 -58.62 -26.11
C GLN A 68 -39.45 -58.98 -26.49
N LEU A 69 -39.99 -58.37 -27.55
CA LEU A 69 -41.34 -58.63 -28.05
C LEU A 69 -41.28 -59.48 -29.34
N GLU A 70 -41.67 -60.75 -29.25
CA GLU A 70 -41.68 -61.66 -30.43
C GLU A 70 -42.75 -61.29 -31.48
N LYS A 71 -43.80 -60.57 -31.08
CA LYS A 71 -44.96 -60.29 -31.93
C LYS A 71 -45.74 -59.05 -31.48
N VAL A 72 -46.09 -58.19 -32.43
CA VAL A 72 -46.99 -57.03 -32.21
C VAL A 72 -48.14 -57.07 -33.22
N THR A 73 -49.35 -56.72 -32.78
CA THR A 73 -50.54 -56.59 -33.64
C THR A 73 -50.97 -55.14 -33.69
N LEU A 74 -51.07 -54.56 -34.88
CA LEU A 74 -51.41 -53.15 -35.10
C LEU A 74 -52.94 -52.92 -35.04
N PRO A 75 -53.41 -51.67 -34.86
CA PRO A 75 -54.85 -51.36 -34.71
C PRO A 75 -55.75 -51.75 -35.89
N ASP A 76 -55.19 -52.00 -37.08
CA ASP A 76 -55.93 -52.54 -38.24
C ASP A 76 -55.96 -54.08 -38.33
N GLY A 77 -55.40 -54.77 -37.33
CA GLY A 77 -55.35 -56.23 -37.23
C GLY A 77 -54.12 -56.87 -37.88
N THR A 78 -53.18 -56.08 -38.39
CA THR A 78 -51.96 -56.59 -39.04
C THR A 78 -50.91 -57.02 -38.00
N GLU A 79 -50.40 -58.24 -38.12
CA GLU A 79 -49.33 -58.78 -37.25
C GLU A 79 -47.93 -58.51 -37.84
N LYS A 80 -46.97 -58.10 -36.99
CA LYS A 80 -45.53 -57.98 -37.32
C LYS A 80 -44.66 -58.84 -36.40
N THR A 81 -43.59 -59.39 -36.96
CA THR A 81 -42.66 -60.33 -36.29
C THR A 81 -41.18 -60.09 -36.58
N GLU A 82 -40.82 -59.04 -37.33
CA GLU A 82 -39.42 -58.70 -37.65
C GLU A 82 -39.19 -57.17 -37.63
N ASN A 83 -37.98 -56.76 -37.26
CA ASN A 83 -37.52 -55.37 -37.12
C ASN A 83 -38.37 -54.47 -36.20
N PHE A 84 -38.22 -54.67 -34.90
CA PHE A 84 -38.50 -53.64 -33.89
C PHE A 84 -37.18 -52.99 -33.47
N ALA A 85 -36.95 -51.74 -33.87
CA ALA A 85 -35.86 -50.93 -33.32
C ALA A 85 -36.21 -50.55 -31.88
N VAL A 86 -35.20 -50.43 -31.01
CA VAL A 86 -35.41 -50.06 -29.61
C VAL A 86 -35.84 -48.59 -29.55
N ILE A 87 -37.08 -48.35 -29.14
CA ILE A 87 -37.61 -47.04 -28.76
C ILE A 87 -37.79 -47.05 -27.24
N ALA A 88 -37.40 -45.96 -26.58
CA ALA A 88 -37.48 -45.84 -25.13
C ALA A 88 -38.95 -45.87 -24.65
N TYR A 89 -39.19 -46.57 -23.55
CA TYR A 89 -40.48 -46.59 -22.85
C TYR A 89 -40.35 -45.90 -21.49
N THR A 90 -41.46 -45.53 -20.86
CA THR A 90 -41.47 -44.98 -19.50
C THR A 90 -42.47 -45.75 -18.64
N VAL A 91 -42.07 -46.16 -17.44
CA VAL A 91 -42.95 -46.86 -16.50
C VAL A 91 -43.86 -45.86 -15.80
N SER A 92 -45.16 -46.13 -15.78
CA SER A 92 -46.10 -45.51 -14.83
C SER A 92 -46.47 -46.52 -13.73
N GLU A 93 -46.76 -46.03 -12.52
CA GLU A 93 -46.86 -46.84 -11.27
C GLU A 93 -47.88 -48.00 -11.28
N ASN A 94 -48.67 -48.17 -12.34
CA ASN A 94 -49.86 -49.05 -12.37
C ASN A 94 -49.76 -50.21 -13.39
N GLY A 95 -48.57 -50.54 -13.89
CA GLY A 95 -48.35 -51.76 -14.68
C GLY A 95 -48.97 -51.76 -16.09
N LYS A 96 -49.02 -50.59 -16.73
CA LYS A 96 -49.37 -50.46 -18.16
C LYS A 96 -48.19 -49.89 -18.93
N TYR A 97 -47.98 -50.39 -20.14
CA TYR A 97 -46.87 -50.02 -20.99
C TYR A 97 -47.37 -49.20 -22.18
N GLU A 98 -46.79 -48.02 -22.39
CA GLU A 98 -47.03 -47.17 -23.55
C GLU A 98 -45.83 -47.25 -24.49
N PHE A 99 -46.11 -47.53 -25.77
CA PHE A 99 -45.11 -47.62 -26.83
C PHE A 99 -45.41 -46.57 -27.90
N VAL A 100 -44.43 -45.75 -28.25
CA VAL A 100 -44.45 -44.95 -29.49
C VAL A 100 -44.04 -45.88 -30.63
N VAL A 101 -44.83 -45.91 -31.71
CA VAL A 101 -44.57 -46.77 -32.87
C VAL A 101 -44.67 -45.97 -34.16
N ASP A 102 -43.53 -45.79 -34.83
CA ASP A 102 -43.46 -45.17 -36.15
C ASP A 102 -43.81 -46.17 -37.26
N TYR A 103 -44.72 -45.79 -38.16
CA TYR A 103 -45.06 -46.60 -39.33
C TYR A 103 -45.51 -45.76 -40.52
N PHE A 104 -45.23 -46.25 -41.72
CA PHE A 104 -45.64 -45.59 -42.97
C PHE A 104 -46.98 -46.12 -43.45
N LYS A 105 -47.93 -45.22 -43.75
CA LYS A 105 -49.23 -45.53 -44.36
C LYS A 105 -49.44 -44.65 -45.58
N ASP A 106 -49.78 -45.27 -46.71
CA ASP A 106 -49.92 -44.63 -48.04
C ASP A 106 -48.75 -43.72 -48.47
N GLY A 107 -47.54 -44.01 -47.96
CA GLY A 107 -46.30 -43.26 -48.26
C GLY A 107 -46.03 -42.06 -47.37
N ILE A 108 -46.80 -41.86 -46.29
CA ILE A 108 -46.59 -40.82 -45.27
C ILE A 108 -46.25 -41.50 -43.94
N GLU A 109 -45.28 -40.94 -43.22
CA GLU A 109 -44.84 -41.37 -41.89
C GLU A 109 -45.89 -41.00 -40.83
N GLN A 110 -46.23 -41.91 -39.93
CA GLN A 110 -47.18 -41.73 -38.83
C GLN A 110 -46.53 -42.18 -37.52
N GLU A 111 -46.55 -41.31 -36.52
CA GLU A 111 -46.11 -41.56 -35.15
C GLU A 111 -47.36 -41.73 -34.28
N GLU A 112 -47.53 -42.88 -33.61
CA GLU A 112 -48.74 -43.17 -32.83
C GLU A 112 -48.40 -43.88 -31.49
N MET A 113 -49.07 -43.47 -30.41
CA MET A 113 -48.90 -44.04 -29.06
C MET A 113 -49.89 -45.19 -28.82
N ILE A 114 -49.39 -46.37 -28.44
CA ILE A 114 -50.19 -47.58 -28.23
C ILE A 114 -50.02 -48.07 -26.77
N GLN A 115 -51.14 -48.21 -26.05
CA GLN A 115 -51.17 -48.87 -24.73
C GLN A 115 -51.27 -50.39 -24.87
N VAL A 116 -50.47 -51.12 -24.09
CA VAL A 116 -50.48 -52.60 -24.02
C VAL A 116 -50.64 -53.05 -22.56
N GLU A 117 -51.56 -53.98 -22.31
CA GLU A 117 -51.69 -54.71 -21.05
C GLU A 117 -51.00 -56.08 -21.15
N VAL A 118 -50.12 -56.38 -20.20
CA VAL A 118 -49.40 -57.67 -20.09
C VAL A 118 -50.09 -58.49 -19.00
N THR A 119 -50.63 -59.66 -19.35
CA THR A 119 -51.60 -60.36 -18.47
C THR A 119 -51.07 -61.59 -17.73
N GLU A 120 -49.97 -62.23 -18.15
CA GLU A 120 -49.36 -63.34 -17.40
C GLU A 120 -47.90 -63.60 -17.81
N LEU A 121 -47.07 -64.06 -16.87
CA LEU A 121 -45.72 -64.59 -17.08
C LEU A 121 -45.61 -65.95 -16.40
N LEU A 122 -45.09 -66.96 -17.10
CA LEU A 122 -45.06 -68.35 -16.62
C LEU A 122 -43.67 -68.97 -16.75
N GLU A 123 -42.97 -69.12 -15.62
CA GLU A 123 -41.80 -70.01 -15.52
C GLU A 123 -42.20 -71.48 -15.70
N LYS A 124 -41.28 -72.32 -16.21
CA LYS A 124 -41.45 -73.77 -16.16
C LYS A 124 -40.14 -74.54 -16.00
N LYS A 125 -39.91 -75.09 -14.80
CA LYS A 125 -38.94 -76.17 -14.56
C LYS A 125 -39.48 -77.50 -15.07
N THR A 126 -38.56 -78.40 -15.44
CA THR A 126 -38.81 -79.85 -15.53
C THR A 126 -37.50 -80.62 -15.32
N GLU A 127 -37.56 -81.71 -14.57
CA GLU A 127 -36.44 -82.64 -14.37
C GLU A 127 -36.99 -84.08 -14.21
N GLU A 128 -36.20 -85.06 -14.66
CA GLU A 128 -36.24 -86.52 -14.41
C GLU A 128 -37.32 -87.49 -14.98
N GLU A 129 -36.78 -88.71 -15.19
CA GLU A 129 -37.34 -90.08 -15.40
C GLU A 129 -38.06 -90.53 -16.71
N ILE A 130 -37.90 -91.83 -16.98
CA ILE A 130 -38.11 -92.55 -18.25
C ILE A 130 -38.82 -93.89 -17.99
N PRO A 131 -39.72 -94.36 -18.88
CA PRO A 131 -39.84 -95.81 -19.10
C PRO A 131 -39.76 -96.27 -20.57
N THR A 132 -39.21 -97.47 -20.72
CA THR A 132 -39.17 -98.44 -21.86
C THR A 132 -40.45 -98.56 -22.71
N GLU A 133 -40.48 -99.08 -23.95
CA GLU A 133 -39.76 -100.23 -24.53
C GLU A 133 -39.92 -100.35 -26.09
N GLU A 134 -38.93 -100.90 -26.83
CA GLU A 134 -38.95 -101.55 -28.19
C GLU A 134 -39.72 -100.92 -29.42
N LYS A 135 -39.33 -101.08 -30.71
CA LYS A 135 -38.35 -101.98 -31.39
C LYS A 135 -37.94 -101.50 -32.83
N GLU A 136 -36.89 -102.14 -33.37
CA GLU A 136 -36.48 -102.31 -34.80
C GLU A 136 -35.77 -101.19 -35.62
N ASN A 137 -34.42 -101.29 -35.60
CA ASN A 137 -33.51 -101.49 -36.75
C ASN A 137 -33.21 -100.37 -37.79
N LEU A 138 -31.95 -99.91 -37.79
CA LEU A 138 -30.90 -100.11 -38.83
C LEU A 138 -29.57 -99.55 -38.24
N THR A 139 -28.64 -100.36 -37.71
CA THR A 139 -27.40 -100.87 -38.37
C THR A 139 -26.55 -99.79 -39.07
N ASP A 140 -25.24 -99.63 -38.83
CA ASP A 140 -24.30 -100.33 -37.93
C ASP A 140 -22.95 -99.54 -37.83
N VAL A 141 -21.95 -100.09 -37.11
CA VAL A 141 -20.49 -99.73 -37.12
C VAL A 141 -19.99 -98.62 -36.15
N GLU A 142 -19.39 -99.08 -35.03
CA GLU A 142 -18.09 -98.68 -34.40
C GLU A 142 -17.79 -97.21 -33.98
N THR A 143 -17.21 -96.89 -32.80
CA THR A 143 -17.00 -97.65 -31.53
C THR A 143 -16.73 -96.71 -30.33
N THR A 144 -17.08 -97.18 -29.12
CA THR A 144 -16.51 -96.83 -27.79
C THR A 144 -16.29 -95.36 -27.37
N SER A 145 -17.16 -94.91 -26.45
CA SER A 145 -16.80 -94.40 -25.13
C SER A 145 -15.52 -93.55 -24.95
N ASN A 146 -15.69 -92.23 -24.81
CA ASN A 146 -15.20 -91.46 -23.66
C ASN A 146 -15.71 -90.01 -23.75
N MET A 147 -16.91 -89.74 -23.23
CA MET A 147 -17.22 -88.38 -22.78
C MET A 147 -16.51 -88.18 -21.44
N LEU A 148 -15.59 -87.21 -21.38
CA LEU A 148 -15.03 -86.76 -20.12
C LEU A 148 -16.16 -86.19 -19.27
N GLN A 149 -16.17 -86.52 -17.97
CA GLN A 149 -17.18 -86.00 -17.05
C GLN A 149 -16.92 -84.51 -16.82
N ALA A 150 -17.73 -83.67 -17.45
CA ALA A 150 -17.82 -82.25 -17.14
C ALA A 150 -18.51 -82.07 -15.78
N GLU A 151 -17.91 -81.28 -14.90
CA GLU A 151 -18.45 -80.94 -13.58
C GLU A 151 -19.04 -79.53 -13.67
N GLY A 152 -20.31 -79.46 -14.09
CA GLY A 152 -20.87 -78.24 -14.68
C GLY A 152 -20.08 -77.86 -15.94
N ASN A 153 -19.73 -76.59 -16.08
CA ASN A 153 -18.95 -76.08 -17.22
C ASN A 153 -17.43 -76.31 -17.06
N THR A 154 -17.02 -77.20 -16.13
CA THR A 154 -15.60 -77.50 -15.85
C THR A 154 -15.19 -78.85 -16.44
N TYR A 155 -14.20 -78.84 -17.33
CA TYR A 155 -13.69 -80.01 -18.05
C TYR A 155 -12.26 -80.32 -17.61
N LYS A 156 -11.97 -81.55 -17.18
CA LYS A 156 -10.63 -81.98 -16.75
C LYS A 156 -9.94 -82.73 -17.89
N VAL A 157 -8.70 -82.36 -18.23
CA VAL A 157 -7.93 -82.91 -19.36
C VAL A 157 -6.50 -83.24 -18.95
N SER A 158 -5.94 -84.31 -19.51
CA SER A 158 -4.62 -84.85 -19.17
C SER A 158 -3.79 -85.21 -20.42
N SER A 159 -4.30 -84.91 -21.62
CA SER A 159 -3.66 -85.23 -22.90
C SER A 159 -4.21 -84.39 -24.06
N ALA A 160 -3.51 -84.39 -25.18
CA ALA A 160 -3.89 -83.71 -26.43
C ALA A 160 -5.24 -84.19 -26.98
N ASP A 161 -5.43 -85.51 -27.07
CA ASP A 161 -6.69 -86.19 -27.46
C ASP A 161 -7.90 -85.73 -26.62
N GLU A 162 -7.70 -85.62 -25.31
CA GLU A 162 -8.75 -85.19 -24.37
C GLU A 162 -9.09 -83.70 -24.56
N LEU A 163 -8.08 -82.85 -24.75
CA LEU A 163 -8.29 -81.43 -25.05
C LEU A 163 -9.07 -81.23 -26.35
N THR A 164 -8.75 -81.95 -27.42
CA THR A 164 -9.50 -81.88 -28.69
C THR A 164 -10.97 -82.25 -28.50
N ARG A 165 -11.27 -83.33 -27.77
CA ARG A 165 -12.66 -83.74 -27.48
C ARG A 165 -13.41 -82.73 -26.61
N VAL A 166 -12.73 -82.11 -25.64
CA VAL A 166 -13.31 -81.06 -24.79
C VAL A 166 -13.62 -79.78 -25.58
N LEU A 167 -12.73 -79.35 -26.47
CA LEU A 167 -12.98 -78.20 -27.35
C LEU A 167 -14.19 -78.46 -28.28
N GLU A 168 -14.32 -79.68 -28.81
CA GLU A 168 -15.51 -80.10 -29.56
C GLU A 168 -16.79 -80.13 -28.73
N GLN A 169 -16.73 -80.49 -27.43
CA GLN A 169 -17.87 -80.47 -26.53
C GLN A 169 -18.30 -79.03 -26.20
N ILE A 170 -17.34 -78.16 -25.85
CA ILE A 170 -17.58 -76.74 -25.56
C ILE A 170 -18.19 -76.03 -26.78
N GLY A 171 -17.69 -76.30 -27.99
CA GLY A 171 -18.24 -75.76 -29.23
C GLY A 171 -19.64 -76.25 -29.62
N LYS A 172 -20.13 -77.33 -28.98
CA LYS A 172 -21.50 -77.85 -29.14
C LYS A 172 -22.43 -77.46 -27.98
N SER A 173 -21.88 -76.86 -26.91
CA SER A 173 -22.63 -76.42 -25.74
C SER A 173 -23.37 -75.11 -26.01
N GLN A 174 -24.50 -74.90 -25.32
CA GLN A 174 -25.18 -73.59 -25.28
C GLN A 174 -24.43 -72.61 -24.38
N GLU A 175 -23.91 -73.09 -23.25
CA GLU A 175 -23.11 -72.36 -22.26
C GLU A 175 -22.06 -71.45 -22.89
N THR A 176 -22.08 -70.15 -22.57
CA THR A 176 -21.13 -69.17 -23.10
C THR A 176 -19.75 -69.25 -22.46
N GLU A 177 -19.65 -69.82 -21.26
CA GLU A 177 -18.42 -69.92 -20.48
C GLU A 177 -18.02 -71.38 -20.22
N ALA A 178 -16.71 -71.66 -20.26
CA ALA A 178 -16.15 -72.95 -19.88
C ALA A 178 -14.83 -72.80 -19.11
N THR A 179 -14.56 -73.75 -18.20
CA THR A 179 -13.26 -73.89 -17.53
C THR A 179 -12.60 -75.20 -17.96
N ILE A 180 -11.37 -75.15 -18.43
CA ILE A 180 -10.54 -76.32 -18.73
C ILE A 180 -9.47 -76.45 -17.65
N VAL A 181 -9.44 -77.59 -16.96
CA VAL A 181 -8.47 -77.92 -15.91
C VAL A 181 -7.46 -78.93 -16.43
N LEU A 182 -6.20 -78.51 -16.56
CA LEU A 182 -5.08 -79.37 -16.91
C LEU A 182 -4.66 -80.19 -15.69
N ASN A 183 -4.64 -81.52 -15.83
CA ASN A 183 -4.13 -82.48 -14.84
C ASN A 183 -2.68 -82.91 -15.14
N ALA A 184 -2.20 -82.67 -16.37
CA ALA A 184 -0.89 -83.03 -16.88
C ALA A 184 -0.49 -82.10 -18.04
N ASP A 185 0.79 -82.08 -18.40
CA ASP A 185 1.30 -81.40 -19.60
C ASP A 185 0.56 -81.85 -20.87
N ILE A 186 0.05 -80.89 -21.65
CA ILE A 186 -0.59 -81.18 -22.93
C ILE A 186 0.46 -81.25 -24.04
N GLY A 187 0.37 -82.28 -24.87
CA GLY A 187 1.28 -82.52 -25.99
C GLY A 187 1.23 -81.42 -27.07
N ASN A 188 2.39 -81.10 -27.63
CA ASN A 188 2.57 -80.04 -28.64
C ASN A 188 1.98 -80.38 -30.03
N ASP A 189 1.44 -81.60 -30.18
CA ASP A 189 0.70 -82.09 -31.34
C ASP A 189 -0.69 -81.44 -31.47
N VAL A 190 -1.30 -81.00 -30.37
CA VAL A 190 -2.51 -80.17 -30.37
C VAL A 190 -2.16 -78.75 -29.90
N LYS A 191 -2.74 -77.75 -30.59
CA LYS A 191 -2.57 -76.33 -30.27
C LYS A 191 -3.90 -75.73 -29.83
N PHE A 192 -3.94 -75.19 -28.62
CA PHE A 192 -5.14 -74.54 -28.08
C PHE A 192 -5.37 -73.19 -28.77
N VAL A 193 -6.57 -72.99 -29.31
CA VAL A 193 -6.99 -71.71 -29.95
C VAL A 193 -8.19 -71.07 -29.28
N GLY A 194 -8.79 -71.69 -28.26
CA GLY A 194 -10.12 -71.32 -27.74
C GLY A 194 -11.26 -71.92 -28.57
N VAL A 195 -12.46 -71.33 -28.46
CA VAL A 195 -13.67 -71.72 -29.20
C VAL A 195 -14.46 -70.46 -29.56
N VAL A 196 -14.90 -70.35 -30.82
CA VAL A 196 -15.69 -69.22 -31.33
C VAL A 196 -16.95 -68.98 -30.49
N ASN A 197 -17.22 -67.71 -30.16
CA ASN A 197 -18.35 -67.25 -29.34
C ASN A 197 -18.43 -67.86 -27.92
N LYS A 198 -17.27 -68.21 -27.33
CA LYS A 198 -17.16 -68.68 -25.94
C LYS A 198 -16.10 -67.88 -25.19
N SER A 199 -16.22 -67.85 -23.86
CA SER A 199 -15.16 -67.44 -22.92
C SER A 199 -14.59 -68.69 -22.24
N ILE A 200 -13.28 -68.90 -22.34
CA ILE A 200 -12.61 -70.10 -21.80
C ILE A 200 -11.52 -69.71 -20.80
N THR A 201 -11.70 -70.13 -19.54
CA THR A 201 -10.62 -70.13 -18.55
C THR A 201 -9.85 -71.44 -18.64
N VAL A 202 -8.54 -71.40 -18.87
CA VAL A 202 -7.67 -72.58 -18.80
C VAL A 202 -6.75 -72.47 -17.59
N LYS A 203 -6.78 -73.47 -16.70
CA LYS A 203 -5.95 -73.53 -15.50
C LYS A 203 -5.38 -74.90 -15.19
N SER A 204 -4.30 -74.98 -14.41
CA SER A 204 -3.80 -76.26 -13.89
C SER A 204 -4.45 -76.65 -12.57
N THR A 205 -4.42 -77.95 -12.24
CA THR A 205 -4.65 -78.45 -10.88
C THR A 205 -3.78 -77.75 -9.84
N ASP A 206 -4.38 -77.40 -8.70
CA ASP A 206 -3.76 -76.67 -7.59
C ASP A 206 -2.35 -77.19 -7.23
N GLY A 207 -1.41 -76.27 -7.10
CA GLY A 207 -0.02 -76.55 -6.68
C GLY A 207 0.90 -77.07 -7.80
N GLN A 208 0.45 -77.20 -9.04
CA GLN A 208 1.28 -77.46 -10.23
C GLN A 208 0.95 -76.45 -11.35
N LYS A 209 1.89 -76.27 -12.31
CA LYS A 209 1.66 -75.57 -13.58
C LYS A 209 1.99 -76.51 -14.73
N HIS A 210 0.97 -76.97 -15.44
CA HIS A 210 1.13 -77.84 -16.61
C HIS A 210 1.32 -77.03 -17.89
N ALA A 211 1.98 -77.65 -18.86
CA ALA A 211 2.28 -77.06 -20.16
C ALA A 211 1.08 -77.03 -21.10
N LEU A 212 0.96 -75.93 -21.85
CA LEU A 212 -0.01 -75.74 -22.93
C LEU A 212 0.64 -75.00 -24.11
N THR A 213 0.44 -75.50 -25.32
CA THR A 213 0.88 -74.82 -26.55
C THR A 213 -0.30 -74.14 -27.23
N LEU A 214 -0.19 -72.84 -27.50
CA LEU A 214 -1.21 -72.06 -28.22
C LEU A 214 -1.08 -72.22 -29.74
N GLY A 215 -2.21 -72.07 -30.43
CA GLY A 215 -2.22 -71.79 -31.86
C GLY A 215 -1.80 -70.35 -32.15
N SER A 216 -1.51 -70.04 -33.42
CA SER A 216 -1.10 -68.70 -33.80
C SER A 216 -2.25 -67.70 -33.86
N GLU A 217 -3.48 -68.13 -34.17
CA GLU A 217 -4.66 -67.25 -34.14
C GLU A 217 -5.66 -67.79 -33.11
N LEU A 218 -6.08 -66.94 -32.17
CA LEU A 218 -7.05 -67.26 -31.13
C LEU A 218 -8.49 -66.99 -31.60
N VAL A 219 -9.45 -67.70 -31.00
CA VAL A 219 -10.89 -67.57 -31.23
C VAL A 219 -11.67 -67.69 -29.92
N GLY A 220 -12.55 -66.72 -29.67
CA GLY A 220 -13.23 -66.59 -28.38
C GLY A 220 -12.33 -65.98 -27.30
N ASP A 221 -12.97 -65.55 -26.22
CA ASP A 221 -12.28 -64.94 -25.08
C ASP A 221 -11.53 -66.01 -24.28
N ILE A 222 -10.32 -65.68 -23.83
CA ILE A 222 -9.40 -66.64 -23.21
C ILE A 222 -8.78 -66.02 -21.96
N THR A 223 -8.94 -66.68 -20.83
CA THR A 223 -8.18 -66.41 -19.61
C THR A 223 -7.28 -67.60 -19.29
N LEU A 224 -5.98 -67.34 -19.18
CA LEU A 224 -4.97 -68.31 -18.78
C LEU A 224 -4.57 -67.99 -17.33
N ASP A 225 -4.71 -68.97 -16.43
CA ASP A 225 -4.35 -68.85 -15.01
C ASP A 225 -3.61 -70.09 -14.53
N ASN A 226 -2.54 -69.92 -13.73
CA ASN A 226 -1.75 -71.04 -13.20
C ASN A 226 -1.34 -72.09 -14.26
N VAL A 227 -0.88 -71.65 -15.45
CA VAL A 227 -0.43 -72.53 -16.56
C VAL A 227 0.93 -72.11 -17.09
N LYS A 228 1.60 -73.02 -17.80
CA LYS A 228 2.86 -72.78 -18.50
C LYS A 228 2.64 -72.76 -20.01
N VAL A 229 2.67 -71.58 -20.61
CA VAL A 229 2.18 -71.33 -21.97
C VAL A 229 3.34 -71.22 -22.96
N THR A 230 3.23 -71.82 -24.15
CA THR A 230 4.13 -71.51 -25.27
C THR A 230 3.37 -71.14 -26.54
N ALA A 231 3.90 -70.19 -27.30
CA ALA A 231 3.32 -69.73 -28.57
C ALA A 231 4.42 -69.36 -29.58
N GLY A 232 4.07 -69.30 -30.88
CA GLY A 232 4.91 -68.72 -31.92
C GLY A 232 4.73 -67.20 -31.97
N THR A 233 4.51 -66.65 -33.17
CA THR A 233 3.73 -65.41 -33.30
C THR A 233 2.29 -65.70 -32.88
N LEU A 234 1.70 -64.79 -32.10
CA LEU A 234 0.35 -64.93 -31.52
C LEU A 234 -0.53 -63.75 -31.94
N TYR A 235 -1.72 -64.04 -32.47
CA TYR A 235 -2.76 -63.09 -32.84
C TYR A 235 -3.99 -63.32 -31.96
N CYS A 236 -4.22 -62.45 -30.99
CA CYS A 236 -5.40 -62.50 -30.12
C CYS A 236 -6.70 -62.23 -30.90
N SER A 237 -6.61 -61.76 -32.14
CA SER A 237 -7.72 -61.64 -33.10
C SER A 237 -8.89 -60.78 -32.61
N GLY A 238 -8.63 -59.87 -31.69
CA GLY A 238 -9.62 -58.97 -31.08
C GLY A 238 -10.41 -59.54 -29.91
N TYR A 239 -10.17 -60.79 -29.51
CA TYR A 239 -10.82 -61.41 -28.36
C TYR A 239 -10.13 -61.03 -27.04
N ARG A 240 -10.90 -61.00 -25.94
CA ARG A 240 -10.40 -60.69 -24.59
C ARG A 240 -9.40 -61.76 -24.16
N THR A 241 -8.11 -61.41 -24.15
CA THR A 241 -7.03 -62.34 -23.89
C THR A 241 -6.27 -61.95 -22.62
N ILE A 242 -6.34 -62.79 -21.59
CA ILE A 242 -5.78 -62.53 -20.26
C ILE A 242 -4.78 -63.62 -19.87
N PHE A 243 -3.59 -63.22 -19.40
CA PHE A 243 -2.61 -64.07 -18.74
C PHE A 243 -2.45 -63.54 -17.30
N THR A 244 -2.90 -64.28 -16.28
CA THR A 244 -2.79 -63.84 -14.88
C THR A 244 -1.34 -63.85 -14.37
N GLU A 245 -1.11 -63.25 -13.19
CA GLU A 245 0.15 -63.30 -12.43
C GLU A 245 0.66 -64.73 -12.19
N ASN A 246 -0.23 -65.71 -12.11
CA ASN A 246 0.14 -67.11 -11.90
C ASN A 246 0.71 -67.77 -13.16
N CYS A 247 0.56 -67.18 -14.35
CA CYS A 247 1.07 -67.74 -15.59
C CYS A 247 2.59 -67.66 -15.72
N GLU A 248 3.16 -68.70 -16.33
CA GLU A 248 4.46 -68.64 -16.99
C GLU A 248 4.25 -68.68 -18.51
N PHE A 249 4.99 -67.90 -19.29
CA PHE A 249 4.82 -67.94 -20.75
C PHE A 249 6.10 -67.70 -21.57
N THR A 250 6.14 -68.27 -22.76
CA THR A 250 7.11 -67.97 -23.82
C THR A 250 6.38 -67.80 -25.16
N ILE A 251 6.20 -66.56 -25.59
CA ILE A 251 5.77 -66.22 -26.96
C ILE A 251 7.06 -66.02 -27.77
N SER A 252 7.33 -66.89 -28.74
CA SER A 252 8.59 -66.81 -29.48
C SER A 252 8.60 -65.69 -30.50
N GLY A 253 7.44 -65.30 -31.03
CA GLY A 253 7.30 -64.21 -31.99
C GLY A 253 6.66 -62.95 -31.41
N THR A 254 6.18 -62.08 -32.31
CA THR A 254 5.39 -60.90 -31.97
C THR A 254 4.06 -61.30 -31.34
N LEU A 255 3.62 -60.53 -30.35
CA LEU A 255 2.25 -60.52 -29.86
C LEU A 255 1.44 -59.46 -30.63
N TYR A 256 0.42 -59.89 -31.35
CA TYR A 256 -0.60 -59.03 -31.95
C TYR A 256 -1.89 -59.13 -31.12
N GLY A 257 -2.44 -58.00 -30.67
CA GLY A 257 -3.75 -57.99 -30.03
C GLY A 257 -4.89 -58.14 -31.05
N GLY A 258 -4.73 -57.54 -32.23
CA GLY A 258 -5.63 -57.71 -33.36
C GLY A 258 -5.41 -59.00 -34.16
N GLY A 259 -5.91 -58.99 -35.39
CA GLY A 259 -5.92 -60.14 -36.29
C GLY A 259 -4.73 -60.23 -37.25
N ASN A 260 -4.60 -61.39 -37.91
CA ASN A 260 -3.72 -61.59 -39.05
C ASN A 260 -4.46 -61.27 -40.37
N SER A 261 -4.03 -60.23 -41.06
CA SER A 261 -4.55 -59.78 -42.37
C SER A 261 -6.07 -59.58 -42.41
N LYS A 262 -6.67 -59.20 -41.28
CA LYS A 262 -8.11 -59.05 -41.06
C LYS A 262 -8.37 -57.89 -40.10
N THR A 263 -9.45 -57.14 -40.32
CA THR A 263 -9.97 -56.16 -39.36
C THR A 263 -10.69 -56.89 -38.22
N VAL A 264 -10.67 -56.32 -37.01
CA VAL A 264 -11.35 -56.84 -35.82
C VAL A 264 -12.14 -55.73 -35.12
N SER A 265 -13.16 -56.08 -34.33
CA SER A 265 -14.06 -55.09 -33.70
C SER A 265 -13.36 -54.21 -32.66
N SER A 266 -12.44 -54.77 -31.91
CA SER A 266 -11.80 -54.18 -30.72
C SER A 266 -10.59 -55.03 -30.34
N VAL A 267 -9.80 -54.61 -29.36
CA VAL A 267 -8.74 -55.42 -28.75
C VAL A 267 -8.75 -55.24 -27.23
N TYR A 268 -8.66 -56.33 -26.48
CA TYR A 268 -8.38 -56.32 -25.04
C TYR A 268 -7.36 -57.41 -24.69
N VAL A 269 -6.13 -57.01 -24.35
CA VAL A 269 -5.04 -57.92 -23.95
C VAL A 269 -4.45 -57.49 -22.61
N LYS A 270 -4.40 -58.39 -21.63
CA LYS A 270 -3.77 -58.18 -20.32
C LYS A 270 -2.79 -59.30 -19.99
N ILE A 271 -1.53 -58.95 -19.71
CA ILE A 271 -0.48 -59.90 -19.32
C ILE A 271 0.16 -59.45 -18.00
N ASN A 272 -0.14 -60.18 -16.93
CA ASN A 272 0.45 -60.02 -15.59
C ASN A 272 1.42 -61.17 -15.23
N GLY A 273 1.48 -62.23 -16.06
CA GLY A 273 2.35 -63.39 -15.82
C GLY A 273 3.85 -63.12 -15.93
N THR A 274 4.67 -64.10 -15.53
CA THR A 274 6.13 -64.07 -15.71
C THR A 274 6.51 -64.74 -17.03
N GLY A 275 7.23 -64.06 -17.93
CA GLY A 275 7.50 -64.68 -19.23
C GLY A 275 8.32 -63.88 -20.23
N LYS A 276 8.35 -64.41 -21.46
CA LYS A 276 9.08 -63.84 -22.60
C LYS A 276 8.17 -63.56 -23.78
N ILE A 277 8.37 -62.42 -24.44
CA ILE A 277 7.79 -62.11 -25.75
C ILE A 277 8.93 -61.91 -26.76
N ASN A 278 8.75 -62.41 -27.98
CA ASN A 278 9.67 -62.25 -29.11
C ASN A 278 11.08 -62.83 -28.89
N THR A 279 11.20 -64.06 -28.35
CA THR A 279 12.51 -64.73 -28.20
C THR A 279 13.19 -65.09 -29.54
N SER A 280 12.49 -64.93 -30.67
CA SER A 280 13.04 -65.04 -32.03
C SER A 280 13.64 -63.73 -32.55
N ASP A 281 13.65 -62.65 -31.75
CA ASP A 281 14.32 -61.36 -32.02
C ASP A 281 13.91 -60.70 -33.35
N MET A 282 12.60 -60.71 -33.63
CA MET A 282 12.03 -59.89 -34.70
C MET A 282 11.94 -58.43 -34.24
N GLU A 283 11.84 -57.49 -35.18
CA GLU A 283 11.84 -56.06 -34.87
C GLU A 283 10.60 -55.60 -34.06
N ASN A 284 9.52 -56.38 -34.09
CA ASN A 284 8.25 -56.04 -33.46
C ASN A 284 7.95 -57.03 -32.32
N VAL A 285 7.90 -56.51 -31.09
CA VAL A 285 7.65 -57.32 -29.88
C VAL A 285 6.16 -57.42 -29.62
N VAL A 286 5.48 -56.28 -29.58
CA VAL A 286 4.04 -56.16 -29.34
C VAL A 286 3.45 -55.14 -30.31
N VAL A 287 2.31 -55.48 -30.88
CA VAL A 287 1.47 -54.61 -31.72
C VAL A 287 0.05 -54.74 -31.18
N GLY A 288 -0.52 -53.66 -30.64
CA GLY A 288 -1.85 -53.72 -30.04
C GLY A 288 -2.93 -54.02 -31.07
N GLY A 289 -2.86 -53.40 -32.24
CA GLY A 289 -3.80 -53.62 -33.34
C GLY A 289 -3.52 -54.88 -34.16
N SER A 290 -4.09 -54.90 -35.37
CA SER A 290 -3.98 -56.01 -36.31
C SER A 290 -2.70 -55.93 -37.15
N TYR A 291 -2.20 -57.08 -37.59
CA TYR A 291 -1.25 -57.17 -38.69
C TYR A 291 -2.01 -57.05 -40.01
N LYS A 292 -1.69 -56.09 -40.87
CA LYS A 292 -2.35 -55.89 -42.19
C LYS A 292 -3.89 -55.82 -42.12
N GLY A 293 -4.42 -55.23 -41.05
CA GLY A 293 -5.85 -54.99 -40.85
C GLY A 293 -6.06 -53.80 -39.90
N SER A 294 -7.31 -53.36 -39.75
CA SER A 294 -7.68 -52.29 -38.83
C SER A 294 -8.20 -52.84 -37.49
N VAL A 295 -8.58 -51.93 -36.59
CA VAL A 295 -9.50 -52.18 -35.48
C VAL A 295 -10.66 -51.18 -35.59
N ASP A 296 -11.91 -51.64 -35.49
CA ASP A 296 -13.09 -50.79 -35.69
C ASP A 296 -13.43 -49.93 -34.45
N GLY A 297 -13.06 -50.39 -33.26
CA GLY A 297 -13.23 -49.71 -31.97
C GLY A 297 -11.91 -49.55 -31.22
N ASP A 298 -11.96 -49.70 -29.89
CA ASP A 298 -10.81 -49.46 -29.00
C ASP A 298 -9.74 -50.56 -29.03
N ILE A 299 -8.50 -50.18 -28.70
CA ILE A 299 -7.39 -51.08 -28.39
C ILE A 299 -6.95 -50.85 -26.94
N TYR A 300 -7.04 -51.90 -26.11
CA TYR A 300 -6.49 -51.93 -24.76
C TYR A 300 -5.40 -53.01 -24.64
N VAL A 301 -4.20 -52.61 -24.25
CA VAL A 301 -3.05 -53.51 -24.00
C VAL A 301 -2.39 -53.15 -22.68
N GLU A 302 -2.31 -54.11 -21.76
CA GLU A 302 -1.72 -53.94 -20.44
C GLU A 302 -0.67 -55.04 -20.17
N LEU A 303 0.58 -54.65 -19.98
CA LEU A 303 1.75 -55.53 -19.81
C LEU A 303 2.46 -55.18 -18.48
N VAL A 304 1.99 -55.79 -17.40
CA VAL A 304 2.32 -55.41 -16.00
C VAL A 304 3.02 -56.52 -15.20
N GLY A 305 3.27 -57.66 -15.84
CA GLY A 305 3.98 -58.79 -15.23
C GLY A 305 5.50 -58.67 -15.30
N ASN A 306 6.19 -59.71 -14.80
CA ASN A 306 7.64 -59.86 -14.98
C ASN A 306 7.96 -60.36 -16.40
N ILE A 307 7.87 -59.46 -17.38
CA ILE A 307 7.97 -59.75 -18.80
C ILE A 307 9.34 -59.32 -19.36
N SER A 308 9.99 -60.21 -20.10
CA SER A 308 11.19 -59.89 -20.89
C SER A 308 10.91 -59.82 -22.40
N TYR A 309 11.49 -58.83 -23.07
CA TYR A 309 11.28 -58.51 -24.47
C TYR A 309 12.56 -58.76 -25.30
N GLY A 310 12.47 -59.57 -26.37
CA GLY A 310 13.61 -59.85 -27.25
C GLY A 310 14.72 -60.68 -26.59
N ASN A 311 15.90 -60.68 -27.21
CA ASN A 311 17.14 -61.29 -26.69
C ASN A 311 18.15 -60.27 -26.11
N ASN A 312 17.70 -59.04 -25.80
CA ASN A 312 18.52 -57.90 -25.38
C ASN A 312 19.49 -57.32 -26.44
N GLU A 313 19.34 -57.70 -27.71
CA GLU A 313 19.97 -57.02 -28.85
C GLU A 313 18.98 -55.99 -29.47
N GLY A 314 19.50 -55.02 -30.23
CA GLY A 314 18.75 -53.83 -30.66
C GLY A 314 17.72 -54.10 -31.78
N GLY A 315 16.67 -53.27 -31.83
CA GLY A 315 15.64 -53.26 -32.87
C GLY A 315 14.20 -53.50 -32.40
N ASN A 316 13.92 -53.50 -31.08
CA ASN A 316 12.69 -54.05 -30.52
C ASN A 316 11.59 -53.01 -30.20
N TYR A 317 10.53 -52.91 -31.01
CA TYR A 317 9.38 -51.99 -30.82
C TYR A 317 8.21 -52.59 -30.02
N LEU A 318 7.53 -51.74 -29.23
CA LEU A 318 6.17 -51.95 -28.73
C LEU A 318 5.26 -50.85 -29.31
N ILE A 319 4.17 -51.25 -29.97
CA ILE A 319 3.28 -50.37 -30.74
C ILE A 319 1.85 -50.49 -30.22
N GLY A 320 1.17 -49.37 -29.96
CA GLY A 320 -0.24 -49.33 -29.56
C GLY A 320 -1.21 -49.66 -30.71
N THR A 321 -0.96 -49.15 -31.91
CA THR A 321 -1.83 -49.32 -33.09
C THR A 321 -1.60 -50.62 -33.88
N ASN A 322 -2.15 -50.70 -35.10
CA ASN A 322 -1.91 -51.75 -36.09
C ASN A 322 -0.48 -51.71 -36.66
N LYS A 323 -0.12 -52.72 -37.48
CA LYS A 323 1.08 -52.66 -38.34
C LYS A 323 0.84 -53.26 -39.72
N ALA A 324 1.18 -52.52 -40.78
CA ALA A 324 1.00 -52.95 -42.18
C ALA A 324 2.11 -53.89 -42.69
N THR A 325 3.26 -53.91 -42.05
CA THR A 325 4.49 -54.60 -42.48
C THR A 325 5.09 -55.42 -41.35
N ALA A 326 5.97 -56.38 -41.68
CA ALA A 326 6.60 -57.25 -40.67
C ALA A 326 7.81 -56.60 -39.98
N TYR A 327 8.34 -55.53 -40.58
CA TYR A 327 9.55 -54.80 -40.20
C TYR A 327 9.21 -53.31 -40.04
N GLY A 328 10.08 -52.55 -39.38
CA GLY A 328 10.03 -51.09 -39.29
C GLY A 328 10.80 -50.39 -40.40
N GLY A 329 10.73 -49.07 -40.47
CA GLY A 329 11.22 -48.26 -41.59
C GLY A 329 10.48 -48.46 -42.93
N ASP A 330 9.62 -49.48 -43.03
CA ASP A 330 8.74 -49.73 -44.17
C ASP A 330 7.63 -48.68 -44.25
N ARG A 331 7.59 -47.92 -45.35
CA ARG A 331 6.47 -47.00 -45.67
C ARG A 331 5.37 -47.75 -46.43
N PRO A 332 4.19 -48.00 -45.84
CA PRO A 332 3.11 -48.69 -46.53
C PRO A 332 2.51 -47.84 -47.65
N SER A 333 2.04 -48.48 -48.73
CA SER A 333 1.40 -47.79 -49.86
C SER A 333 -0.12 -48.00 -49.86
N GLY A 334 -0.87 -46.90 -49.85
CA GLY A 334 -2.34 -46.91 -49.94
C GLY A 334 -2.99 -46.00 -48.91
N THR A 335 -4.15 -46.43 -48.42
CA THR A 335 -4.83 -45.85 -47.25
C THR A 335 -4.19 -46.43 -45.97
N PRO A 336 -3.93 -45.61 -44.92
CA PRO A 336 -3.44 -46.14 -43.64
C PRO A 336 -4.42 -47.13 -43.02
N LEU A 337 -3.87 -48.05 -42.22
CA LEU A 337 -4.69 -48.87 -41.31
C LEU A 337 -5.28 -47.94 -40.23
N TYR A 338 -6.47 -48.25 -39.71
CA TYR A 338 -7.14 -47.37 -38.75
C TYR A 338 -7.45 -48.04 -37.42
N VAL A 339 -7.62 -47.21 -36.40
CA VAL A 339 -8.23 -47.57 -35.12
C VAL A 339 -9.43 -46.65 -34.94
N GLY A 340 -10.64 -47.22 -34.99
CA GLY A 340 -11.88 -46.43 -34.95
C GLY A 340 -12.27 -45.91 -33.56
N GLY A 341 -11.71 -46.49 -32.50
CA GLY A 341 -11.78 -45.99 -31.13
C GLY A 341 -10.44 -45.44 -30.62
N ASN A 342 -10.23 -45.57 -29.32
CA ASN A 342 -9.06 -45.12 -28.59
C ASN A 342 -7.94 -46.19 -28.57
N VAL A 343 -6.73 -45.77 -28.24
CA VAL A 343 -5.58 -46.65 -28.01
C VAL A 343 -5.10 -46.46 -26.59
N THR A 344 -4.94 -47.54 -25.83
CA THR A 344 -4.37 -47.53 -24.48
C THR A 344 -3.31 -48.61 -24.37
N LEU A 345 -2.06 -48.20 -24.14
CA LEU A 345 -0.91 -49.08 -23.91
C LEU A 345 -0.34 -48.79 -22.52
N ILE A 346 -0.45 -49.75 -21.59
CA ILE A 346 0.03 -49.65 -20.22
C ILE A 346 1.15 -50.67 -20.01
N LEU A 347 2.31 -50.20 -19.56
CA LEU A 347 3.49 -51.02 -19.25
C LEU A 347 3.89 -50.82 -17.78
N ASP A 348 4.12 -51.92 -17.05
CA ASP A 348 4.78 -51.89 -15.74
C ASP A 348 5.86 -52.97 -15.67
N GLY A 349 7.04 -52.65 -16.19
CA GLY A 349 8.12 -53.62 -16.36
C GLY A 349 8.90 -53.96 -15.07
N PRO A 350 9.69 -55.05 -15.10
CA PRO A 350 10.66 -55.34 -14.05
C PRO A 350 11.79 -54.31 -14.05
N ALA A 351 12.30 -53.97 -12.86
CA ALA A 351 13.29 -52.90 -12.68
C ALA A 351 14.70 -53.19 -13.23
N THR A 352 14.99 -54.37 -13.80
CA THR A 352 16.33 -54.72 -14.33
C THR A 352 16.30 -55.69 -15.52
N ASN A 353 17.42 -55.71 -16.27
CA ASN A 353 17.85 -56.76 -17.20
C ASN A 353 17.15 -56.90 -18.57
N THR A 354 16.24 -56.02 -18.96
CA THR A 354 15.63 -56.05 -20.31
C THR A 354 15.45 -54.65 -20.88
N ARG A 355 15.99 -54.41 -22.09
CA ARG A 355 15.84 -53.14 -22.82
C ARG A 355 14.99 -53.34 -24.09
N PRO A 356 13.65 -53.27 -24.02
CA PRO A 356 12.88 -52.94 -25.22
C PRO A 356 13.34 -51.56 -25.72
N GLN A 357 13.23 -51.30 -27.03
CA GLN A 357 13.68 -50.02 -27.57
C GLN A 357 12.59 -48.97 -27.49
N ASN A 358 11.72 -48.83 -28.50
CA ASN A 358 10.82 -47.69 -28.57
C ASN A 358 9.37 -48.11 -28.32
N ILE A 359 8.71 -47.35 -27.45
CA ILE A 359 7.31 -47.52 -27.06
C ILE A 359 6.52 -46.45 -27.79
N VAL A 360 5.69 -46.86 -28.74
CA VAL A 360 5.01 -45.96 -29.69
C VAL A 360 3.50 -46.04 -29.53
N GLY A 361 2.84 -44.89 -29.40
CA GLY A 361 1.39 -44.77 -29.46
C GLY A 361 0.85 -45.13 -30.84
N ALA A 362 0.96 -44.20 -31.80
CA ALA A 362 0.49 -44.34 -33.18
C ALA A 362 1.63 -44.62 -34.18
N TYR A 363 1.53 -45.74 -34.90
CA TYR A 363 2.55 -46.23 -35.82
C TYR A 363 1.92 -46.60 -37.18
N ASN A 364 2.24 -45.84 -38.22
CA ASN A 364 1.71 -45.95 -39.60
C ASN A 364 0.17 -46.20 -39.65
N SER A 365 -0.58 -45.56 -38.76
CA SER A 365 -2.01 -45.80 -38.53
C SER A 365 -2.79 -44.51 -38.22
N HIS A 366 -4.03 -44.42 -38.71
CA HIS A 366 -4.96 -43.33 -38.41
C HIS A 366 -5.84 -43.71 -37.21
N VAL A 367 -5.58 -43.11 -36.05
CA VAL A 367 -6.40 -43.26 -34.84
C VAL A 367 -7.52 -42.22 -34.84
N LYS A 368 -8.75 -42.66 -34.52
CA LYS A 368 -9.95 -41.81 -34.48
C LYS A 368 -10.30 -41.30 -33.09
N GLY A 369 -10.04 -42.08 -32.06
CA GLY A 369 -10.10 -41.63 -30.66
C GLY A 369 -8.76 -41.06 -30.17
N ASN A 370 -8.57 -41.15 -28.86
CA ASN A 370 -7.37 -40.68 -28.17
C ASN A 370 -6.28 -41.76 -28.11
N VAL A 371 -5.04 -41.37 -27.86
CA VAL A 371 -3.88 -42.28 -27.67
C VAL A 371 -3.27 -42.06 -26.29
N THR A 372 -3.34 -43.07 -25.43
CA THR A 372 -2.71 -43.06 -24.09
C THR A 372 -1.59 -44.09 -24.01
N VAL A 373 -0.39 -43.65 -23.64
CA VAL A 373 0.78 -44.50 -23.41
C VAL A 373 1.27 -44.29 -21.99
N GLN A 374 1.11 -45.28 -21.12
CA GLN A 374 1.61 -45.26 -19.75
C GLN A 374 2.77 -46.24 -19.56
N VAL A 375 3.87 -45.77 -19.00
CA VAL A 375 5.07 -46.56 -18.71
C VAL A 375 5.43 -46.34 -17.24
N LYS A 376 4.97 -47.21 -16.34
CA LYS A 376 5.10 -47.01 -14.88
C LYS A 376 6.51 -47.29 -14.35
N ALA A 377 7.15 -48.34 -14.87
CA ALA A 377 8.52 -48.75 -14.55
C ALA A 377 9.12 -49.59 -15.71
N GLY A 378 10.45 -49.71 -15.73
CA GLY A 378 11.21 -50.52 -16.69
C GLY A 378 12.31 -49.74 -17.40
N TYR A 379 12.78 -50.25 -18.54
CA TYR A 379 13.68 -49.54 -19.44
C TYR A 379 12.96 -49.24 -20.75
N ALA A 380 13.24 -48.07 -21.32
CA ALA A 380 12.95 -47.74 -22.71
C ALA A 380 14.20 -47.14 -23.35
N THR A 381 14.23 -47.09 -24.68
CA THR A 381 15.15 -46.20 -25.41
C THR A 381 14.47 -44.84 -25.54
N GLY A 382 13.29 -44.75 -26.17
CA GLY A 382 12.40 -43.58 -26.15
C GLY A 382 10.92 -43.94 -25.97
N ILE A 383 10.08 -42.93 -25.68
CA ILE A 383 8.62 -43.05 -25.55
C ILE A 383 7.99 -41.99 -26.46
N GLU A 384 7.20 -42.41 -27.45
CA GLU A 384 6.74 -41.54 -28.54
C GLU A 384 5.23 -41.65 -28.76
N GLY A 385 4.54 -40.51 -28.87
CA GLY A 385 3.12 -40.50 -29.25
C GLY A 385 2.87 -40.98 -30.68
N MET A 386 3.80 -40.70 -31.61
CA MET A 386 3.65 -41.02 -33.04
C MET A 386 4.99 -41.35 -33.69
N ARG A 387 5.01 -42.21 -34.73
CA ARG A 387 6.25 -42.56 -35.45
C ARG A 387 6.04 -42.90 -36.94
N GLU A 388 7.13 -42.93 -37.71
CA GLU A 388 7.29 -43.34 -39.11
C GLU A 388 6.74 -42.33 -40.14
N ASP A 389 5.74 -42.69 -40.95
CA ASP A 389 5.27 -41.85 -42.04
C ASP A 389 4.16 -40.89 -41.55
N PRO A 390 4.38 -39.57 -41.52
CA PRO A 390 3.38 -38.61 -41.02
C PRO A 390 2.14 -38.49 -41.90
N THR A 391 2.13 -39.09 -43.09
CA THR A 391 0.92 -39.19 -43.93
C THR A 391 0.05 -40.41 -43.56
N GLN A 392 0.56 -41.31 -42.73
CA GLN A 392 -0.10 -42.54 -42.29
C GLN A 392 -0.39 -42.50 -40.78
N SER A 393 0.57 -42.04 -39.98
CA SER A 393 0.43 -41.80 -38.54
C SER A 393 -0.30 -40.48 -38.29
N ILE A 394 -1.59 -40.58 -37.94
CA ILE A 394 -2.49 -39.45 -37.70
C ILE A 394 -3.34 -39.78 -36.47
N VAL A 395 -3.54 -38.82 -35.57
CA VAL A 395 -4.46 -38.94 -34.43
C VAL A 395 -5.51 -37.83 -34.52
N ASP A 396 -6.79 -38.18 -34.65
CA ASP A 396 -7.87 -37.19 -34.71
C ASP A 396 -8.23 -36.64 -33.30
N GLY A 397 -7.98 -37.42 -32.23
CA GLY A 397 -8.20 -37.04 -30.82
C GLY A 397 -6.95 -36.50 -30.11
N ASP A 398 -6.93 -36.63 -28.78
CA ASP A 398 -5.82 -36.25 -27.90
C ASP A 398 -4.69 -37.31 -27.84
N ILE A 399 -3.46 -36.91 -27.51
CA ILE A 399 -2.38 -37.81 -27.08
C ILE A 399 -2.00 -37.55 -25.63
N HIS A 400 -1.84 -38.62 -24.84
CA HIS A 400 -1.42 -38.56 -23.43
C HIS A 400 -0.28 -39.56 -23.16
N ILE A 401 0.91 -39.04 -22.89
CA ILE A 401 2.07 -39.82 -22.47
C ILE A 401 2.21 -39.70 -20.95
N ILE A 402 2.37 -40.82 -20.26
CA ILE A 402 2.54 -40.90 -18.81
C ILE A 402 3.80 -41.72 -18.52
N ALA A 403 4.90 -41.07 -18.19
CA ALA A 403 6.15 -41.72 -17.83
C ALA A 403 6.35 -41.72 -16.30
N GLY A 404 6.58 -42.89 -15.74
CA GLY A 404 6.66 -43.10 -14.30
C GLY A 404 5.30 -43.33 -13.64
N ASP A 405 5.32 -43.42 -12.32
CA ASP A 405 4.13 -43.48 -11.47
C ASP A 405 4.46 -42.90 -10.09
N SER A 406 3.62 -42.00 -9.60
CA SER A 406 3.71 -41.45 -8.23
C SER A 406 3.81 -42.52 -7.13
N ALA A 407 3.24 -43.71 -7.34
CA ALA A 407 3.31 -44.84 -6.42
C ALA A 407 4.72 -45.44 -6.29
N TYR A 408 5.63 -45.13 -7.21
CA TYR A 408 7.02 -45.62 -7.25
C TYR A 408 8.06 -44.54 -6.93
N ALA A 409 7.63 -43.33 -6.57
CA ALA A 409 8.53 -42.25 -6.17
C ALA A 409 9.45 -42.65 -5.00
N GLY A 410 10.74 -42.34 -5.12
CA GLY A 410 11.80 -42.71 -4.18
C GLY A 410 12.25 -44.18 -4.23
N THR A 411 11.50 -45.07 -4.90
CA THR A 411 11.80 -46.51 -4.97
C THR A 411 12.85 -46.84 -6.03
N ASP A 412 13.19 -48.13 -6.16
CA ASP A 412 14.06 -48.63 -7.23
C ASP A 412 13.26 -49.06 -8.49
N ARG A 413 11.94 -48.89 -8.52
CA ARG A 413 11.09 -49.11 -9.71
C ARG A 413 11.14 -47.88 -10.63
N ILE A 414 12.31 -47.61 -11.21
CA ILE A 414 12.50 -46.50 -12.15
C ILE A 414 11.95 -46.82 -13.54
N VAL A 415 11.63 -45.76 -14.29
CA VAL A 415 11.61 -45.72 -15.75
C VAL A 415 12.95 -45.15 -16.21
N ARG A 416 13.83 -46.01 -16.73
CA ARG A 416 15.10 -45.59 -17.30
C ARG A 416 14.94 -45.37 -18.80
N ILE A 417 15.03 -44.11 -19.23
CA ILE A 417 15.07 -43.73 -20.65
C ILE A 417 16.51 -43.84 -21.16
N GLY A 418 16.70 -44.10 -22.46
CA GLY A 418 18.00 -44.27 -23.09
C GLY A 418 18.60 -42.95 -23.56
N ALA A 419 19.93 -42.89 -23.69
CA ALA A 419 20.60 -41.78 -24.36
C ALA A 419 20.13 -41.66 -25.84
N ASN A 420 20.22 -40.45 -26.40
CA ASN A 420 19.84 -40.07 -27.78
C ASN A 420 18.31 -40.11 -28.10
N TRP A 421 17.41 -40.51 -27.18
CA TRP A 421 15.97 -40.68 -27.48
C TRP A 421 15.06 -40.18 -26.36
N ASP A 422 14.13 -39.28 -26.70
CA ASP A 422 13.37 -38.49 -25.72
C ASP A 422 12.00 -39.08 -25.37
N ILE A 423 11.30 -38.41 -24.45
CA ILE A 423 9.87 -38.59 -24.21
C ILE A 423 9.13 -37.56 -25.09
N ILE A 424 8.58 -38.02 -26.23
CA ILE A 424 7.99 -37.15 -27.26
C ILE A 424 6.45 -37.29 -27.26
N GLY A 425 5.76 -36.20 -26.97
CA GLY A 425 4.29 -36.15 -26.90
C GLY A 425 3.60 -36.34 -28.25
N ALA A 426 4.06 -35.62 -29.29
CA ALA A 426 3.57 -35.77 -30.66
C ALA A 426 4.71 -35.75 -31.68
N GLY A 427 4.68 -36.71 -32.61
CA GLY A 427 5.72 -36.93 -33.61
C GLY A 427 6.99 -37.62 -33.08
N GLU A 428 8.08 -37.52 -33.85
CA GLU A 428 9.39 -38.12 -33.52
C GLU A 428 10.56 -37.25 -33.99
N LYS A 429 11.75 -37.55 -33.44
CA LYS A 429 13.04 -36.90 -33.70
C LYS A 429 13.64 -37.17 -35.09
N ILE A 430 13.37 -38.33 -35.69
CA ILE A 430 14.04 -38.77 -36.95
C ILE A 430 13.06 -38.86 -38.13
N ASN A 431 12.29 -37.79 -38.36
CA ASN A 431 11.33 -37.72 -39.47
C ASN A 431 12.01 -37.46 -40.83
N LEU A 432 12.35 -38.55 -41.53
CA LEU A 432 12.94 -38.52 -42.87
C LEU A 432 11.92 -38.37 -44.02
N THR A 433 10.75 -37.77 -43.78
CA THR A 433 9.73 -37.50 -44.83
C THR A 433 9.66 -36.04 -45.26
N GLY A 434 9.90 -35.10 -44.35
CA GLY A 434 9.65 -33.66 -44.56
C GLY A 434 8.15 -33.27 -44.56
N ASN A 435 7.25 -34.22 -44.28
CA ASN A 435 5.87 -33.94 -43.87
C ASN A 435 5.82 -33.81 -42.34
N LEU A 436 4.75 -33.23 -41.79
CA LEU A 436 4.59 -33.10 -40.34
C LEU A 436 3.47 -34.02 -39.83
N PHE A 437 3.65 -34.61 -38.64
CA PHE A 437 2.61 -35.43 -37.99
C PHE A 437 1.39 -34.59 -37.64
N GLN A 438 0.20 -35.19 -37.59
CA GLN A 438 -1.05 -34.47 -37.37
C GLN A 438 -1.76 -35.00 -36.12
N VAL A 439 -1.99 -34.11 -35.15
CA VAL A 439 -2.81 -34.35 -33.94
C VAL A 439 -3.97 -33.37 -33.94
N GLY A 440 -5.21 -33.86 -33.94
CA GLY A 440 -6.41 -33.03 -33.93
C GLY A 440 -6.69 -32.39 -32.57
N GLY A 441 -6.53 -33.17 -31.49
CA GLY A 441 -6.70 -32.73 -30.11
C GLY A 441 -5.45 -32.14 -29.47
N ASN A 442 -5.38 -32.27 -28.15
CA ASN A 442 -4.30 -31.81 -27.28
C ASN A 442 -3.19 -32.86 -27.18
N VAL A 443 -2.05 -32.44 -26.65
CA VAL A 443 -0.95 -33.34 -26.26
C VAL A 443 -0.58 -33.07 -24.82
N THR A 444 -0.61 -34.12 -23.99
CA THR A 444 -0.22 -34.06 -22.58
C THR A 444 0.94 -35.03 -22.32
N VAL A 445 1.98 -34.57 -21.64
CA VAL A 445 3.10 -35.41 -21.18
C VAL A 445 3.28 -35.24 -19.68
N ASP A 446 2.91 -36.27 -18.92
CA ASP A 446 3.12 -36.33 -17.46
C ASP A 446 4.38 -37.15 -17.15
N THR A 447 5.27 -36.62 -16.30
CA THR A 447 6.44 -37.35 -15.80
C THR A 447 6.57 -37.26 -14.27
N TYR A 448 7.05 -38.33 -13.65
CA TYR A 448 7.21 -38.48 -12.19
C TYR A 448 8.67 -38.68 -11.76
N GLU A 449 8.96 -38.66 -10.45
CA GLU A 449 10.33 -38.72 -9.88
C GLU A 449 11.06 -40.02 -10.24
N ASN A 450 10.32 -41.11 -10.47
CA ASN A 450 10.92 -42.37 -10.87
C ASN A 450 11.34 -42.40 -12.35
N VAL A 451 11.23 -41.29 -13.11
CA VAL A 451 11.75 -41.14 -14.49
C VAL A 451 13.19 -40.61 -14.48
N TRP A 452 14.11 -41.39 -15.06
CA TRP A 452 15.55 -41.11 -15.07
C TRP A 452 16.18 -41.30 -16.46
N GLY A 453 16.90 -40.29 -16.93
CA GLY A 453 17.73 -40.31 -18.14
C GLY A 453 19.17 -40.82 -17.94
N TRP A 454 19.56 -41.03 -16.68
CA TRP A 454 20.83 -41.65 -16.26
C TRP A 454 20.60 -42.60 -15.08
N ASP A 455 21.64 -43.24 -14.57
CA ASP A 455 21.49 -44.16 -13.44
C ASP A 455 21.32 -43.39 -12.12
N LYS A 456 20.52 -43.89 -11.18
CA LYS A 456 20.23 -43.24 -9.88
C LYS A 456 21.52 -42.88 -9.13
N ASP A 457 21.57 -41.68 -8.56
CA ASP A 457 22.77 -41.02 -7.98
C ASP A 457 23.95 -40.78 -8.95
N GLY A 458 23.77 -41.00 -10.25
CA GLY A 458 24.79 -40.87 -11.28
C GLY A 458 24.95 -39.48 -11.92
N THR A 459 25.84 -39.44 -12.93
CA THR A 459 26.01 -38.31 -13.86
C THR A 459 25.35 -38.61 -15.20
N PRO A 460 24.81 -37.60 -15.92
CA PRO A 460 24.26 -37.79 -17.25
C PRO A 460 25.27 -38.40 -18.25
N GLU A 461 24.75 -39.16 -19.21
CA GLU A 461 25.51 -39.61 -20.39
C GLU A 461 25.76 -38.44 -21.36
N SER A 462 26.50 -38.66 -22.44
CA SER A 462 26.91 -37.58 -23.37
C SER A 462 25.77 -36.89 -24.13
N ASP A 463 24.61 -37.52 -24.14
CA ASP A 463 23.41 -37.20 -24.93
C ASP A 463 22.20 -37.75 -24.15
N PRO A 464 21.88 -37.17 -22.97
CA PRO A 464 20.82 -37.64 -22.10
C PRO A 464 19.43 -37.31 -22.68
N PRO A 465 18.39 -38.08 -22.35
CA PRO A 465 17.05 -37.85 -22.89
C PRO A 465 16.33 -36.69 -22.20
N GLY A 466 15.58 -35.90 -22.96
CA GLY A 466 14.69 -34.84 -22.49
C GLY A 466 13.20 -35.20 -22.62
N ILE A 467 12.35 -34.17 -22.47
CA ILE A 467 10.92 -34.21 -22.81
C ILE A 467 10.68 -33.24 -23.98
N VAL A 468 9.95 -33.68 -25.00
CA VAL A 468 9.50 -32.80 -26.11
C VAL A 468 7.99 -32.89 -26.26
N GLY A 469 7.28 -31.77 -26.09
CA GLY A 469 5.82 -31.75 -26.20
C GLY A 469 5.31 -32.06 -27.61
N ALA A 470 5.91 -31.43 -28.62
CA ALA A 470 5.65 -31.75 -30.03
C ALA A 470 6.92 -31.54 -30.88
N GLU A 471 7.31 -32.55 -31.66
CA GLU A 471 8.43 -32.52 -32.59
C GLU A 471 8.00 -33.03 -33.97
N SER A 472 8.45 -32.37 -35.04
CA SER A 472 8.05 -32.71 -36.41
C SER A 472 6.52 -32.73 -36.64
N ALA A 473 5.74 -31.97 -35.87
CA ALA A 473 4.29 -32.15 -35.73
C ALA A 473 3.45 -30.86 -35.78
N ILE A 474 2.19 -30.99 -36.18
CA ILE A 474 1.13 -29.99 -36.06
C ILE A 474 0.11 -30.48 -35.04
N VAL A 475 -0.05 -29.73 -33.95
CA VAL A 475 -1.02 -30.00 -32.86
C VAL A 475 -2.17 -29.01 -32.95
N GLY A 476 -3.41 -29.52 -33.06
CA GLY A 476 -4.63 -28.70 -33.16
C GLY A 476 -5.03 -28.04 -31.83
N GLY A 477 -4.93 -28.79 -30.73
CA GLY A 477 -5.15 -28.33 -29.36
C GLY A 477 -3.91 -27.77 -28.69
N ASN A 478 -3.91 -27.81 -27.35
CA ASN A 478 -2.83 -27.32 -26.50
C ASN A 478 -1.73 -28.39 -26.32
N VAL A 479 -0.52 -27.96 -25.97
CA VAL A 479 0.56 -28.84 -25.50
C VAL A 479 0.80 -28.57 -24.02
N THR A 480 0.68 -29.60 -23.18
CA THR A 480 0.91 -29.53 -21.73
C THR A 480 1.99 -30.52 -21.31
N ILE A 481 3.00 -30.07 -20.58
CA ILE A 481 4.02 -30.92 -19.98
C ILE A 481 3.97 -30.73 -18.47
N ASN A 482 3.80 -31.82 -17.71
CA ASN A 482 3.78 -31.82 -16.25
C ASN A 482 4.93 -32.69 -15.74
N ALA A 483 6.11 -32.09 -15.56
CA ALA A 483 7.31 -32.78 -15.09
C ALA A 483 7.49 -32.61 -13.57
N ASN A 484 7.46 -33.72 -12.83
CA ASN A 484 7.44 -33.72 -11.37
C ASN A 484 8.59 -34.58 -10.82
N GLY A 485 9.68 -33.97 -10.36
CA GLY A 485 10.85 -34.64 -9.79
C GLY A 485 11.70 -35.44 -10.79
N SER A 486 11.43 -35.36 -12.09
CA SER A 486 12.11 -36.18 -13.10
C SER A 486 13.54 -35.71 -13.40
N HIS A 487 14.42 -36.67 -13.69
CA HIS A 487 15.86 -36.47 -13.90
C HIS A 487 16.22 -36.66 -15.39
N LEU A 488 16.32 -35.57 -16.16
CA LEU A 488 16.38 -35.58 -17.64
C LEU A 488 17.35 -34.51 -18.18
N GLU A 489 17.52 -34.40 -19.50
CA GLU A 489 18.31 -33.31 -20.10
C GLU A 489 17.55 -31.98 -20.06
N ASP A 490 16.51 -31.87 -20.90
CA ASP A 490 15.79 -30.63 -21.21
C ASP A 490 14.27 -30.86 -21.18
N ILE A 491 13.50 -29.76 -21.13
CA ILE A 491 12.06 -29.75 -21.38
C ILE A 491 11.76 -28.78 -22.51
N ILE A 492 11.31 -29.30 -23.65
CA ILE A 492 11.02 -28.52 -24.86
C ILE A 492 9.53 -28.55 -25.15
N GLY A 493 8.89 -27.37 -25.26
CA GLY A 493 7.44 -27.29 -25.52
C GLY A 493 7.08 -27.65 -26.96
N VAL A 494 7.77 -27.06 -27.94
CA VAL A 494 7.69 -27.45 -29.35
C VAL A 494 9.05 -27.27 -30.04
N ASP A 495 9.51 -28.32 -30.72
CA ASP A 495 10.79 -28.35 -31.43
C ASP A 495 10.65 -28.51 -32.95
N ASP A 496 11.58 -27.91 -33.69
CA ASP A 496 11.80 -28.11 -35.12
C ASP A 496 13.28 -28.27 -35.52
N SER A 497 14.16 -28.50 -34.52
CA SER A 497 15.61 -28.66 -34.68
C SER A 497 16.00 -29.77 -35.68
N ALA A 498 15.30 -30.90 -35.65
CA ALA A 498 15.49 -32.01 -36.59
C ALA A 498 14.65 -31.87 -37.87
N THR A 499 13.39 -31.44 -37.76
CA THR A 499 12.46 -31.25 -38.90
C THR A 499 11.71 -29.94 -38.77
N THR A 500 12.03 -28.99 -39.66
CA THR A 500 11.50 -27.63 -39.59
C THR A 500 9.99 -27.52 -39.80
N GLY A 501 9.35 -26.61 -39.07
CA GLY A 501 7.95 -26.21 -39.27
C GLY A 501 6.92 -26.75 -38.29
N SER A 502 7.30 -27.34 -37.16
CA SER A 502 6.37 -27.75 -36.10
C SER A 502 5.50 -26.58 -35.59
N ILE A 503 4.21 -26.84 -35.34
CA ILE A 503 3.22 -25.82 -34.95
C ILE A 503 2.31 -26.34 -33.84
N VAL A 504 2.22 -25.60 -32.75
CA VAL A 504 1.12 -25.72 -31.78
C VAL A 504 0.08 -24.65 -32.07
N ASN A 505 -1.15 -25.06 -32.39
CA ASN A 505 -2.26 -24.15 -32.66
C ASN A 505 -3.01 -23.72 -31.38
N GLY A 506 -2.87 -24.51 -30.31
CA GLY A 506 -3.27 -24.15 -28.96
C GLY A 506 -2.22 -23.38 -28.17
N ASP A 507 -2.39 -23.41 -26.85
CA ASP A 507 -1.49 -22.84 -25.85
C ASP A 507 -0.38 -23.86 -25.50
N ILE A 508 0.79 -23.39 -25.06
CA ILE A 508 1.88 -24.26 -24.56
C ILE A 508 2.05 -24.02 -23.06
N ILE A 509 1.93 -25.08 -22.26
CA ILE A 509 1.99 -25.03 -20.80
C ILE A 509 3.06 -26.02 -20.32
N ILE A 510 4.08 -25.52 -19.63
CA ILE A 510 5.11 -26.35 -18.99
C ILE A 510 5.03 -26.13 -17.49
N ASN A 511 4.65 -27.17 -16.76
CA ASN A 511 4.66 -27.23 -15.30
C ASN A 511 5.85 -28.11 -14.88
N ALA A 512 6.83 -27.52 -14.21
CA ALA A 512 8.07 -28.17 -13.80
C ALA A 512 8.25 -28.02 -12.28
N THR A 513 8.06 -29.11 -11.54
CA THR A 513 8.14 -29.14 -10.07
C THR A 513 9.30 -30.05 -9.66
N ASP A 514 10.24 -29.53 -8.87
CA ASP A 514 11.43 -30.25 -8.35
C ASP A 514 12.26 -31.02 -9.40
N ILE A 515 12.24 -30.58 -10.67
CA ILE A 515 12.96 -31.22 -11.78
C ILE A 515 14.49 -31.15 -11.64
N ASP A 516 15.20 -32.02 -12.36
CA ASP A 516 16.67 -32.03 -12.39
C ASP A 516 17.16 -32.17 -13.84
N LEU A 517 17.53 -31.04 -14.45
CA LEU A 517 17.81 -30.88 -15.88
C LEU A 517 19.31 -30.73 -16.16
N ARG A 518 19.98 -31.80 -16.61
CA ARG A 518 21.46 -31.91 -16.67
C ARG A 518 21.98 -32.63 -17.93
N ASN A 519 22.97 -32.00 -18.58
CA ASN A 519 23.80 -32.59 -19.65
C ASN A 519 25.25 -32.82 -19.14
N SER A 520 25.94 -33.88 -19.60
CA SER A 520 27.36 -34.16 -19.30
C SER A 520 28.35 -32.99 -19.49
N TYR A 521 28.04 -32.05 -20.39
CA TYR A 521 28.86 -30.89 -20.70
C TYR A 521 28.61 -29.69 -19.77
N ASN A 522 27.53 -29.71 -18.96
CA ASN A 522 27.09 -28.62 -18.09
C ASN A 522 26.99 -27.24 -18.81
N TYR A 523 26.51 -27.24 -20.06
CA TYR A 523 26.14 -26.03 -20.78
C TYR A 523 24.68 -26.14 -21.22
N GLN A 524 23.89 -25.12 -20.89
CA GLN A 524 22.58 -24.82 -21.48
C GLN A 524 21.41 -25.79 -21.21
N SER A 525 21.54 -26.83 -20.37
CA SER A 525 20.40 -27.72 -20.06
C SER A 525 19.27 -27.01 -19.30
N GLY A 526 18.01 -27.15 -19.69
CA GLY A 526 16.89 -26.46 -19.05
C GLY A 526 15.58 -26.49 -19.84
N ILE A 527 14.80 -25.41 -19.72
CA ILE A 527 13.45 -25.34 -20.31
C ILE A 527 13.47 -24.44 -21.56
N ILE A 528 13.15 -25.00 -22.72
CA ILE A 528 12.97 -24.28 -23.99
C ILE A 528 11.50 -24.36 -24.41
N PRO A 529 10.63 -23.41 -24.01
CA PRO A 529 9.21 -23.55 -24.30
C PRO A 529 8.89 -23.54 -25.80
N VAL A 530 9.69 -22.85 -26.64
CA VAL A 530 9.47 -22.76 -28.09
C VAL A 530 10.80 -22.65 -28.86
N TYR A 531 11.17 -23.72 -29.58
CA TYR A 531 12.09 -23.64 -30.72
C TYR A 531 11.34 -23.40 -32.05
N ALA A 532 10.10 -23.90 -32.18
CA ALA A 532 9.31 -23.83 -33.42
C ALA A 532 8.26 -22.70 -33.45
N THR A 533 6.97 -22.99 -33.69
CA THR A 533 5.89 -21.98 -33.71
C THR A 533 4.78 -22.28 -32.69
N ALA A 534 4.55 -21.35 -31.76
CA ALA A 534 3.37 -21.30 -30.90
C ALA A 534 2.37 -20.24 -31.41
N ARG A 535 1.11 -20.62 -31.65
CA ARG A 535 0.07 -19.68 -32.15
C ARG A 535 -0.63 -18.87 -31.06
N LYS A 536 -0.65 -19.33 -29.81
CA LYS A 536 -1.27 -18.64 -28.68
C LYS A 536 -0.25 -18.37 -27.57
N ASP A 537 -0.71 -18.36 -26.32
CA ASP A 537 0.05 -18.04 -25.14
C ASP A 537 0.97 -19.22 -24.73
N VAL A 538 2.06 -18.86 -24.06
CA VAL A 538 3.13 -19.78 -23.64
C VAL A 538 3.42 -19.53 -22.16
N THR A 539 3.13 -20.52 -21.32
CA THR A 539 3.30 -20.46 -19.86
C THR A 539 4.34 -21.47 -19.40
N VAL A 540 5.33 -21.01 -18.64
CA VAL A 540 6.28 -21.88 -17.90
C VAL A 540 6.12 -21.61 -16.41
N ASN A 541 5.73 -22.64 -15.65
CA ASN A 541 5.65 -22.63 -14.20
C ASN A 541 6.79 -23.49 -13.65
N LEU A 542 7.74 -22.89 -12.92
CA LEU A 542 8.88 -23.57 -12.30
C LEU A 542 8.80 -23.45 -10.76
N ASP A 543 8.64 -24.58 -10.07
CA ASP A 543 8.60 -24.67 -8.61
C ASP A 543 9.71 -25.61 -8.11
N GLY A 544 10.79 -25.04 -7.56
CA GLY A 544 11.94 -25.84 -7.09
C GLY A 544 12.81 -26.43 -8.20
N GLY A 545 13.60 -27.46 -7.87
CA GLY A 545 14.46 -28.16 -8.83
C GLY A 545 15.80 -27.50 -9.20
N SER A 546 16.44 -28.00 -10.25
CA SER A 546 17.81 -27.70 -10.68
C SER A 546 17.92 -27.67 -12.21
N LEU A 547 18.42 -26.58 -12.78
CA LEU A 547 18.55 -26.37 -14.24
C LEU A 547 19.62 -25.31 -14.58
N SER A 548 20.08 -25.22 -15.83
CA SER A 548 20.95 -24.12 -16.28
C SER A 548 20.16 -22.83 -16.56
N GLY A 549 18.97 -22.92 -17.15
CA GLY A 549 18.19 -21.75 -17.52
C GLY A 549 16.80 -22.01 -18.11
N ILE A 550 16.12 -20.93 -18.48
CA ILE A 550 14.86 -20.94 -19.24
C ILE A 550 15.06 -20.06 -20.47
N TYR A 551 14.82 -20.63 -21.66
CA TYR A 551 15.27 -20.07 -22.94
C TYR A 551 14.10 -19.76 -23.87
N GLY A 552 13.34 -18.71 -23.58
CA GLY A 552 12.28 -18.17 -24.44
C GLY A 552 12.78 -17.51 -25.73
N TYR A 553 13.95 -17.90 -26.26
CA TYR A 553 14.49 -17.46 -27.54
C TYR A 553 14.92 -18.68 -28.37
N GLY A 554 14.14 -18.96 -29.41
CA GLY A 554 14.39 -20.06 -30.35
C GLY A 554 13.45 -19.93 -31.53
N GLY A 555 12.16 -20.02 -31.23
CA GLY A 555 11.09 -19.93 -32.21
C GLY A 555 10.23 -18.66 -32.14
N THR A 556 9.02 -18.77 -32.69
CA THR A 556 8.02 -17.70 -32.79
C THR A 556 6.84 -17.95 -31.84
N VAL A 557 6.50 -16.94 -31.05
CA VAL A 557 5.28 -16.90 -30.23
C VAL A 557 4.37 -15.81 -30.79
N ASN A 558 3.11 -16.13 -31.04
CA ASN A 558 2.11 -15.17 -31.56
C ASN A 558 1.12 -14.69 -30.48
N GLY A 559 1.12 -15.31 -29.30
CA GLY A 559 0.45 -14.82 -28.09
C GLY A 559 1.42 -14.13 -27.13
N ASN A 560 1.14 -14.24 -25.84
CA ASN A 560 1.96 -13.77 -24.74
C ASN A 560 2.91 -14.89 -24.26
N MET A 561 4.04 -14.51 -23.66
CA MET A 561 4.86 -15.41 -22.87
C MET A 561 4.81 -15.00 -21.40
N GLU A 562 4.53 -15.96 -20.52
CA GLU A 562 4.59 -15.79 -19.07
C GLU A 562 5.48 -16.87 -18.46
N ILE A 563 6.45 -16.45 -17.63
CA ILE A 563 7.34 -17.34 -16.89
C ILE A 563 7.12 -17.05 -15.41
N ASN A 564 6.59 -18.04 -14.69
CA ASN A 564 6.28 -17.99 -13.27
C ASN A 564 7.32 -18.83 -12.53
N ILE A 565 7.97 -18.22 -11.54
CA ILE A 565 9.00 -18.86 -10.71
C ILE A 565 8.55 -18.80 -9.25
N THR A 566 8.49 -19.96 -8.61
CA THR A 566 8.10 -20.16 -7.21
C THR A 566 9.11 -21.06 -6.50
N GLY A 567 8.93 -21.32 -5.19
CA GLY A 567 9.74 -22.30 -4.47
C GLY A 567 11.21 -21.90 -4.36
N SER A 568 12.13 -22.82 -4.65
CA SER A 568 13.59 -22.60 -4.51
C SER A 568 14.45 -23.21 -5.63
N PRO A 569 14.19 -22.92 -6.91
CA PRO A 569 14.96 -23.44 -8.05
C PRO A 569 16.43 -22.99 -8.01
N VAL A 570 17.32 -23.90 -8.39
CA VAL A 570 18.77 -23.69 -8.44
C VAL A 570 19.24 -23.55 -9.89
N PHE A 571 19.77 -22.38 -10.24
CA PHE A 571 20.40 -22.13 -11.53
C PHE A 571 21.88 -22.52 -11.47
N THR A 572 22.28 -23.55 -12.22
CA THR A 572 23.55 -24.28 -12.04
C THR A 572 24.72 -23.73 -12.85
N ASP A 573 24.49 -23.22 -14.05
CA ASP A 573 25.45 -22.51 -14.90
C ASP A 573 25.52 -21.03 -14.46
N ASP A 574 26.72 -20.51 -14.12
CA ASP A 574 26.89 -19.13 -13.64
C ASP A 574 26.92 -18.07 -14.75
N GLU A 575 26.59 -18.46 -15.99
CA GLU A 575 26.43 -17.62 -17.16
C GLU A 575 25.09 -17.74 -17.90
N ALA A 576 24.29 -18.78 -17.63
CA ALA A 576 22.92 -18.92 -18.12
C ALA A 576 21.90 -18.19 -17.23
N GLY A 577 20.60 -18.36 -17.48
CA GLY A 577 19.55 -17.66 -16.74
C GLY A 577 18.19 -17.71 -17.43
N VAL A 578 17.33 -16.73 -17.16
CA VAL A 578 15.91 -16.74 -17.55
C VAL A 578 15.66 -15.70 -18.64
N TRP A 579 15.12 -16.11 -19.78
CA TRP A 579 14.90 -15.27 -20.96
C TRP A 579 13.50 -15.47 -21.52
N GLY A 580 12.81 -14.37 -21.82
CA GLY A 580 11.58 -14.37 -22.62
C GLY A 580 11.81 -13.96 -24.07
N VAL A 581 10.72 -13.91 -24.84
CA VAL A 581 10.74 -13.58 -26.29
C VAL A 581 11.17 -12.13 -26.52
N ASN A 582 12.12 -11.94 -27.45
CA ASN A 582 12.61 -10.62 -27.85
C ASN A 582 11.85 -10.08 -29.08
N ASN A 583 10.57 -9.72 -28.91
CA ASN A 583 9.84 -8.96 -29.93
C ASN A 583 10.04 -7.45 -29.68
N THR A 584 10.69 -6.75 -30.61
CA THR A 584 10.98 -5.31 -30.50
C THR A 584 9.95 -4.41 -31.17
N ASP A 585 9.11 -4.98 -32.03
CA ASP A 585 8.35 -4.22 -33.04
C ASP A 585 6.83 -4.27 -32.82
N THR A 586 6.34 -5.22 -32.02
CA THR A 586 4.97 -5.25 -31.48
C THR A 586 4.99 -5.28 -29.94
N LYS A 587 3.89 -4.84 -29.31
CA LYS A 587 3.69 -4.97 -27.85
C LYS A 587 2.98 -6.28 -27.47
N GLU A 588 3.48 -7.40 -27.97
CA GLU A 588 3.23 -8.69 -27.34
C GLU A 588 3.91 -8.72 -25.96
N ARG A 589 3.31 -9.42 -24.98
CA ARG A 589 3.80 -9.39 -23.60
C ARG A 589 4.75 -10.54 -23.33
N SER A 590 5.87 -10.22 -22.70
CA SER A 590 6.83 -11.17 -22.13
C SER A 590 6.95 -10.83 -20.65
N VAL A 591 6.36 -11.63 -19.77
CA VAL A 591 6.24 -11.37 -18.33
C VAL A 591 7.05 -12.40 -17.53
N LEU A 592 7.78 -11.93 -16.53
CA LEU A 592 8.46 -12.76 -15.54
C LEU A 592 7.91 -12.48 -14.14
N ASN A 593 7.31 -13.48 -13.51
CA ASN A 593 6.75 -13.36 -12.16
C ASN A 593 7.56 -14.20 -11.16
N PHE A 594 7.83 -13.63 -9.99
CA PHE A 594 8.33 -14.32 -8.81
C PHE A 594 7.28 -14.22 -7.70
N ASP A 595 6.76 -15.36 -7.24
CA ASP A 595 5.81 -15.48 -6.12
C ASP A 595 6.37 -16.47 -5.09
N LYS A 596 6.65 -16.00 -3.86
CA LYS A 596 7.33 -16.74 -2.78
C LYS A 596 8.69 -17.36 -3.18
N ALA A 597 9.30 -16.90 -4.27
CA ALA A 597 10.53 -17.48 -4.83
C ALA A 597 11.75 -17.14 -3.97
N GLN A 598 12.59 -18.14 -3.69
CA GLN A 598 13.85 -18.02 -2.95
C GLN A 598 14.99 -18.53 -3.86
N THR A 599 15.51 -17.67 -4.73
CA THR A 599 16.41 -18.11 -5.82
C THR A 599 17.48 -17.09 -6.21
N SER A 600 18.50 -17.56 -6.93
CA SER A 600 19.58 -16.74 -7.48
C SER A 600 19.77 -17.05 -8.97
N ILE A 601 19.58 -16.04 -9.84
CA ILE A 601 19.65 -16.17 -11.30
C ILE A 601 20.80 -15.31 -11.83
N PRO A 602 21.75 -15.87 -12.61
CA PRO A 602 22.91 -15.11 -13.10
C PRO A 602 22.55 -13.95 -14.03
N ILE A 603 21.53 -14.09 -14.87
CA ILE A 603 21.03 -13.04 -15.77
C ILE A 603 19.54 -13.22 -16.08
N VAL A 604 18.81 -12.11 -16.18
CA VAL A 604 17.44 -12.09 -16.73
C VAL A 604 17.42 -11.29 -18.04
N GLY A 605 16.81 -11.90 -19.05
CA GLY A 605 16.78 -11.47 -20.45
C GLY A 605 15.64 -10.53 -20.83
N TYR A 606 14.99 -10.82 -21.95
CA TYR A 606 14.01 -9.95 -22.58
C TYR A 606 12.60 -10.14 -22.00
N PHE A 607 12.21 -9.22 -21.13
CA PHE A 607 10.85 -9.11 -20.61
C PHE A 607 10.31 -7.68 -20.77
N THR A 608 9.02 -7.57 -21.03
CA THR A 608 8.27 -6.30 -20.97
C THR A 608 7.95 -5.91 -19.53
N GLU A 609 7.80 -6.88 -18.64
CA GLU A 609 7.46 -6.66 -17.24
C GLU A 609 8.13 -7.72 -16.36
N MET A 610 8.65 -7.34 -15.20
CA MET A 610 9.11 -8.26 -14.17
C MET A 610 8.47 -7.92 -12.82
N ASN A 611 7.76 -8.89 -12.24
CA ASN A 611 7.07 -8.79 -10.98
C ASN A 611 7.80 -9.62 -9.92
N VAL A 612 8.21 -8.98 -8.82
CA VAL A 612 8.77 -9.67 -7.65
C VAL A 612 7.80 -9.46 -6.49
N THR A 613 7.18 -10.53 -5.99
CA THR A 613 5.99 -10.43 -5.13
C THR A 613 5.99 -11.42 -3.96
N ASN A 614 5.12 -11.17 -2.98
CA ASN A 614 4.71 -12.10 -1.93
C ASN A 614 5.89 -12.78 -1.21
N ASP A 615 6.63 -12.01 -0.42
CA ASP A 615 7.74 -12.48 0.43
C ASP A 615 8.89 -13.20 -0.33
N SER A 616 8.96 -13.08 -1.67
CA SER A 616 10.11 -13.58 -2.47
C SER A 616 11.43 -12.92 -2.08
N ASP A 617 12.53 -13.67 -2.03
CA ASP A 617 13.89 -13.14 -1.92
C ASP A 617 14.73 -13.62 -3.12
N VAL A 618 14.95 -12.71 -4.08
CA VAL A 618 15.50 -13.02 -5.40
C VAL A 618 16.81 -12.27 -5.61
N THR A 619 17.89 -12.98 -5.95
CA THR A 619 19.18 -12.37 -6.33
C THR A 619 19.43 -12.50 -7.83
N LEU A 620 19.52 -11.37 -8.54
CA LEU A 620 19.79 -11.31 -9.98
C LEU A 620 21.20 -10.75 -10.26
N GLY A 621 21.92 -11.30 -11.23
CA GLY A 621 23.26 -10.84 -11.58
C GLY A 621 24.36 -11.43 -10.69
N ASN A 622 25.59 -11.55 -11.21
CA ASN A 622 26.71 -12.11 -10.45
C ASN A 622 28.07 -11.49 -10.85
N LYS A 623 29.18 -12.15 -10.49
CA LYS A 623 30.55 -11.68 -10.82
C LYS A 623 30.88 -11.75 -12.32
N LYS A 624 30.13 -12.53 -13.11
CA LYS A 624 30.26 -12.64 -14.57
C LYS A 624 29.22 -11.78 -15.30
N LYS A 625 27.93 -11.97 -15.04
CA LYS A 625 26.82 -11.34 -15.76
C LYS A 625 26.18 -10.16 -15.01
N ASN A 626 25.59 -9.24 -15.78
CA ASN A 626 24.72 -8.19 -15.26
C ASN A 626 23.35 -8.77 -14.87
N ALA A 627 22.62 -8.13 -13.97
CA ALA A 627 21.32 -8.59 -13.51
C ALA A 627 20.28 -8.65 -14.63
N PHE A 628 19.97 -7.52 -15.29
CA PHE A 628 18.93 -7.48 -16.33
C PHE A 628 18.94 -6.21 -17.22
N ASN A 629 18.15 -6.26 -18.31
CA ASN A 629 17.83 -5.16 -19.22
C ASN A 629 16.36 -5.20 -19.69
N ILE A 630 15.45 -5.12 -18.72
CA ILE A 630 13.99 -5.30 -18.82
C ILE A 630 13.31 -3.94 -19.09
N TYR A 631 12.03 -3.93 -19.46
CA TYR A 631 11.24 -2.70 -19.51
C TYR A 631 10.74 -2.27 -18.13
N ASP A 632 9.56 -2.70 -17.70
CA ASP A 632 8.94 -2.28 -16.43
C ASP A 632 9.26 -3.24 -15.28
N ILE A 633 9.46 -2.72 -14.07
CA ILE A 633 9.85 -3.47 -12.86
C ILE A 633 8.88 -3.17 -11.71
N ASN A 634 8.31 -4.21 -11.10
CA ASN A 634 7.42 -4.10 -9.94
C ASN A 634 7.95 -4.96 -8.77
N ILE A 635 8.05 -4.39 -7.57
CA ILE A 635 8.56 -5.09 -6.36
C ILE A 635 7.60 -4.82 -5.19
N ASN A 636 6.75 -5.80 -4.85
CA ASN A 636 5.58 -5.58 -4.01
C ASN A 636 5.41 -6.65 -2.92
N THR A 637 4.59 -6.38 -1.91
CA THR A 637 4.15 -7.38 -0.90
C THR A 637 5.32 -8.06 -0.19
N ASN A 638 6.12 -7.27 0.54
CA ASN A 638 7.32 -7.67 1.29
C ASN A 638 8.47 -8.27 0.44
N ALA A 639 8.35 -8.32 -0.88
CA ALA A 639 9.34 -8.94 -1.73
C ALA A 639 10.67 -8.18 -1.74
N LYS A 640 11.77 -8.93 -1.78
CA LYS A 640 13.14 -8.45 -1.76
C LYS A 640 13.87 -8.83 -3.04
N LEU A 641 14.33 -7.82 -3.77
CA LEU A 641 15.18 -7.96 -4.94
C LEU A 641 16.62 -7.54 -4.60
N THR A 642 17.59 -8.40 -4.86
CA THR A 642 19.02 -8.06 -4.80
C THR A 642 19.60 -8.10 -6.21
N THR A 643 20.25 -7.03 -6.67
CA THR A 643 20.85 -6.99 -8.03
C THR A 643 22.33 -6.69 -8.00
N ASN A 644 23.14 -7.51 -8.67
CA ASN A 644 24.58 -7.33 -8.77
C ASN A 644 25.01 -6.78 -10.15
N LYS A 645 26.19 -6.12 -10.20
CA LYS A 645 26.79 -5.46 -11.37
C LYS A 645 25.99 -4.32 -11.99
N GLN A 646 24.89 -4.62 -12.67
CA GLN A 646 24.07 -3.63 -13.36
C GLN A 646 22.64 -4.14 -13.49
N ALA A 647 21.68 -3.30 -13.12
CA ALA A 647 20.27 -3.48 -13.39
C ALA A 647 19.75 -2.30 -14.22
N TYR A 648 19.08 -2.59 -15.34
CA TYR A 648 18.60 -1.56 -16.27
C TYR A 648 17.10 -1.74 -16.56
N SER A 649 16.31 -0.77 -16.13
CA SER A 649 14.87 -0.64 -16.39
C SER A 649 14.63 0.39 -17.50
N LYS A 650 14.26 -0.10 -18.70
CA LYS A 650 13.89 0.73 -19.87
C LYS A 650 12.51 1.38 -19.73
N GLY A 651 11.74 0.98 -18.73
CA GLY A 651 10.43 1.50 -18.37
C GLY A 651 10.44 2.16 -16.99
N ALA A 652 9.42 1.88 -16.19
CA ALA A 652 9.21 2.40 -14.85
C ALA A 652 9.59 1.40 -13.75
N LEU A 653 9.82 1.93 -12.55
CA LEU A 653 9.89 1.18 -11.30
C LEU A 653 8.65 1.49 -10.46
N THR A 654 7.94 0.45 -10.04
CA THR A 654 6.87 0.51 -9.03
C THR A 654 7.28 -0.32 -7.81
N MET A 655 7.10 0.20 -6.60
CA MET A 655 7.27 -0.59 -5.38
C MET A 655 6.20 -0.25 -4.35
N ASP A 656 5.58 -1.27 -3.76
CA ASP A 656 4.65 -1.13 -2.65
C ASP A 656 4.97 -2.17 -1.56
N HIS A 657 5.50 -1.72 -0.43
CA HIS A 657 6.09 -2.57 0.62
C HIS A 657 7.20 -3.50 0.11
N GLY A 658 8.03 -3.05 -0.86
CA GLY A 658 9.14 -3.83 -1.43
C GLY A 658 10.53 -3.38 -0.97
N THR A 659 11.54 -4.25 -1.13
CA THR A 659 12.95 -3.93 -0.87
C THR A 659 13.81 -4.17 -2.12
N TRP A 660 14.65 -3.21 -2.52
CA TRP A 660 15.65 -3.39 -3.57
C TRP A 660 17.06 -3.05 -3.08
N ILE A 661 17.96 -4.04 -3.05
CA ILE A 661 19.39 -3.88 -2.77
C ILE A 661 20.19 -3.92 -4.09
N ALA A 662 20.67 -2.78 -4.56
CA ALA A 662 21.49 -2.63 -5.76
C ALA A 662 22.99 -2.60 -5.44
N ASN A 663 23.67 -3.73 -5.66
CA ASN A 663 25.13 -3.91 -5.51
C ASN A 663 25.89 -3.56 -6.80
N GLY A 664 25.50 -2.49 -7.47
CA GLY A 664 26.01 -2.11 -8.79
C GLY A 664 25.17 -1.02 -9.45
N TYR A 665 25.45 -0.78 -10.73
CA TYR A 665 24.88 0.31 -11.51
C TYR A 665 23.36 0.14 -11.71
N LEU A 666 22.58 0.97 -11.03
CA LEU A 666 21.12 1.03 -11.16
C LEU A 666 20.72 2.11 -12.17
N TYR A 667 19.96 1.72 -13.20
CA TYR A 667 19.34 2.64 -14.15
C TYR A 667 17.83 2.43 -14.20
N VAL A 668 17.06 3.45 -13.85
CA VAL A 668 15.61 3.52 -14.17
C VAL A 668 15.40 4.69 -15.12
N THR A 669 14.85 4.42 -16.29
CA THR A 669 14.81 5.41 -17.37
C THR A 669 13.62 6.37 -17.31
N THR A 670 12.46 5.96 -16.81
CA THR A 670 11.25 6.81 -16.80
C THR A 670 10.87 7.28 -15.40
N ALA A 671 9.76 6.78 -14.83
CA ALA A 671 9.32 7.09 -13.48
C ALA A 671 9.77 6.03 -12.47
N THR A 672 9.92 6.45 -11.23
CA THR A 672 10.07 5.60 -10.04
C THR A 672 9.01 6.04 -9.05
N ASN A 673 8.09 5.14 -8.73
CA ASN A 673 7.01 5.38 -7.78
C ASN A 673 7.10 4.35 -6.66
N THR A 674 7.40 4.80 -5.45
CA THR A 674 7.60 3.94 -4.29
C THR A 674 6.65 4.34 -3.16
N ASN A 675 6.13 3.32 -2.48
CA ASN A 675 5.26 3.44 -1.32
C ASN A 675 5.73 2.46 -0.24
N ASN A 676 5.97 2.96 0.97
CA ASN A 676 6.30 2.17 2.16
C ASN A 676 7.49 1.18 1.95
N SER A 677 8.42 1.52 1.05
CA SER A 677 9.43 0.61 0.49
C SER A 677 10.88 1.01 0.86
N GLU A 678 11.85 0.12 0.61
CA GLU A 678 13.28 0.39 0.81
C GLU A 678 14.09 0.22 -0.48
N ILE A 679 14.95 1.20 -0.81
CA ILE A 679 15.97 1.08 -1.87
C ILE A 679 17.35 1.39 -1.31
N VAL A 680 18.28 0.44 -1.44
CA VAL A 680 19.69 0.57 -1.05
C VAL A 680 20.59 0.48 -2.28
N MET A 681 21.41 1.51 -2.51
CA MET A 681 22.30 1.66 -3.67
C MET A 681 23.75 1.71 -3.19
N ASN A 682 24.54 0.70 -3.59
CA ASN A 682 25.91 0.46 -3.13
C ASN A 682 26.99 0.72 -4.22
N ASP A 683 26.56 1.19 -5.40
CA ASP A 683 27.38 1.83 -6.43
C ASP A 683 26.51 2.93 -7.09
N TYR A 684 26.74 3.27 -8.36
CA TYR A 684 25.99 4.32 -9.08
C TYR A 684 24.47 4.08 -9.25
N ALA A 685 23.68 5.13 -9.00
CA ALA A 685 22.24 5.18 -9.28
C ALA A 685 21.84 6.33 -10.23
N ALA A 686 20.98 6.01 -11.21
CA ALA A 686 20.38 6.96 -12.14
C ALA A 686 18.87 6.75 -12.32
N PHE A 687 18.07 7.68 -11.79
CA PHE A 687 16.63 7.74 -11.96
C PHE A 687 16.23 8.76 -13.03
N GLY A 688 15.21 8.46 -13.82
CA GLY A 688 14.82 9.27 -14.98
C GLY A 688 15.85 9.25 -16.12
N TYR A 689 16.70 8.23 -16.22
CA TYR A 689 17.86 8.20 -17.15
C TYR A 689 17.50 8.36 -18.64
N GLY A 690 16.26 8.08 -19.05
CA GLY A 690 15.75 8.37 -20.39
C GLY A 690 15.59 9.87 -20.69
N TYR A 691 15.54 10.70 -19.65
CA TYR A 691 15.46 12.16 -19.72
C TYR A 691 16.83 12.84 -19.49
N LYS A 692 17.94 12.09 -19.48
CA LYS A 692 19.30 12.64 -19.22
C LYS A 692 19.72 13.77 -20.17
N ASP A 693 19.16 13.79 -21.37
CA ASP A 693 19.41 14.76 -22.44
C ASP A 693 18.31 15.85 -22.49
N ASN A 694 17.30 15.81 -21.61
CA ASN A 694 16.27 16.85 -21.46
C ASN A 694 16.78 18.00 -20.59
N SER A 695 17.27 19.07 -21.22
CA SER A 695 17.82 20.25 -20.53
C SER A 695 16.82 21.02 -19.65
N ALA A 696 15.52 20.73 -19.71
CA ALA A 696 14.50 21.35 -18.86
C ALA A 696 14.24 20.59 -17.54
N TYR A 697 14.60 19.31 -17.45
CA TYR A 697 14.36 18.41 -16.29
C TYR A 697 12.94 18.52 -15.69
N ASP A 698 11.94 18.76 -16.55
CA ASP A 698 10.59 19.17 -16.18
C ASP A 698 9.69 18.03 -15.67
N LYS A 699 10.10 16.77 -15.86
CA LYS A 699 9.33 15.57 -15.51
C LYS A 699 9.53 15.21 -14.05
N THR A 700 8.47 14.83 -13.34
CA THR A 700 8.61 14.08 -12.08
C THR A 700 9.11 12.68 -12.43
N VAL A 701 10.26 12.31 -11.86
CA VAL A 701 10.93 11.02 -12.14
C VAL A 701 11.05 10.15 -10.89
N VAL A 702 10.98 10.75 -9.69
CA VAL A 702 10.89 10.03 -8.42
C VAL A 702 9.70 10.56 -7.62
N THR A 703 8.77 9.66 -7.30
CA THR A 703 7.69 9.85 -6.34
C THR A 703 7.93 8.88 -5.19
N SER A 704 8.09 9.40 -3.97
CA SER A 704 8.38 8.61 -2.78
C SER A 704 7.44 8.97 -1.64
N ILE A 705 6.88 7.95 -0.99
CA ILE A 705 5.87 8.04 0.08
C ILE A 705 6.23 7.00 1.16
N ASP A 706 6.47 7.45 2.39
CA ASP A 706 6.80 6.60 3.55
C ASP A 706 8.06 5.71 3.41
N ASP A 707 8.87 5.91 2.36
CA ASP A 707 10.00 5.03 2.01
C ASP A 707 11.31 5.30 2.78
N THR A 708 12.26 4.38 2.65
CA THR A 708 13.69 4.61 2.93
C THR A 708 14.55 4.47 1.66
N TYR A 709 15.27 5.53 1.28
CA TYR A 709 16.27 5.50 0.21
C TYR A 709 17.67 5.62 0.81
N THR A 710 18.62 4.81 0.36
CA THR A 710 20.00 4.81 0.88
C THR A 710 21.05 4.77 -0.23
N PHE A 711 21.77 5.87 -0.41
CA PHE A 711 22.85 6.05 -1.39
C PHE A 711 24.20 5.92 -0.64
N ASN A 712 24.76 4.71 -0.58
CA ASN A 712 25.85 4.35 0.33
C ASN A 712 27.25 4.74 -0.16
N GLN A 713 27.65 4.25 -1.34
CA GLN A 713 29.00 4.38 -1.89
C GLN A 713 28.94 4.43 -3.42
N CYS A 714 29.73 5.31 -4.03
CA CYS A 714 29.82 5.46 -5.47
C CYS A 714 31.09 6.24 -5.84
N ASN A 715 31.72 5.94 -6.97
CA ASN A 715 32.84 6.73 -7.51
C ASN A 715 32.37 7.98 -8.30
N TYR A 716 31.09 8.01 -8.68
CA TYR A 716 30.48 9.01 -9.55
C TYR A 716 29.72 10.07 -8.73
N VAL A 717 28.64 10.59 -9.29
CA VAL A 717 27.66 11.48 -8.64
C VAL A 717 26.31 10.91 -9.07
N ASP A 718 25.50 10.46 -8.12
CA ASP A 718 24.20 9.82 -8.41
C ASP A 718 23.20 10.84 -8.96
N LYS A 719 22.25 10.41 -9.79
CA LYS A 719 21.48 11.32 -10.64
C LYS A 719 19.99 11.06 -10.65
N ILE A 720 19.23 12.12 -10.45
CA ILE A 720 17.79 12.18 -10.63
C ILE A 720 17.52 13.18 -11.74
N TYR A 721 17.28 12.68 -12.97
CA TYR A 721 17.17 13.48 -14.19
C TYR A 721 15.78 14.11 -14.38
N GLY A 722 15.27 14.74 -13.33
CA GLY A 722 13.95 15.35 -13.26
C GLY A 722 13.62 15.85 -11.84
N ASN A 723 12.36 16.12 -11.57
CA ASN A 723 11.87 16.49 -10.24
C ASN A 723 11.77 15.25 -9.31
N ALA A 724 12.05 15.47 -8.03
CA ALA A 724 11.77 14.53 -6.95
C ALA A 724 10.63 15.06 -6.06
N VAL A 725 9.62 14.23 -5.83
CA VAL A 725 8.49 14.49 -4.92
C VAL A 725 8.51 13.44 -3.82
N ILE A 726 8.68 13.88 -2.57
CA ILE A 726 9.01 12.99 -1.44
C ILE A 726 8.09 13.36 -0.25
N THR A 727 7.46 12.38 0.38
CA THR A 727 6.47 12.57 1.47
C THR A 727 6.68 11.59 2.61
N ASN A 728 6.96 12.10 3.81
CA ASN A 728 7.29 11.36 5.05
C ASN A 728 8.51 10.38 4.96
N SER A 729 9.16 10.27 3.80
CA SER A 729 10.28 9.36 3.55
C SER A 729 11.58 9.78 4.26
N THR A 730 12.48 8.81 4.43
CA THR A 730 13.86 9.01 4.92
C THR A 730 14.86 8.78 3.79
N TRP A 731 15.66 9.80 3.45
CA TRP A 731 16.71 9.70 2.43
C TRP A 731 18.09 9.77 3.11
N ASN A 732 18.86 8.70 2.99
CA ASN A 732 20.24 8.58 3.47
C ASN A 732 21.19 8.85 2.28
N VAL A 733 21.67 10.08 2.16
CA VAL A 733 22.52 10.52 1.04
C VAL A 733 23.96 10.62 1.53
N PHE A 734 24.69 9.51 1.39
CA PHE A 734 26.08 9.39 1.86
C PHE A 734 27.14 9.60 0.77
N VAL A 735 26.69 9.79 -0.48
CA VAL A 735 27.49 10.18 -1.64
C VAL A 735 26.90 11.41 -2.33
N PRO A 736 27.71 12.21 -3.07
CA PRO A 736 27.21 13.33 -3.85
C PRO A 736 26.09 12.92 -4.81
N THR A 737 24.90 13.49 -4.62
CA THR A 737 23.69 13.20 -5.42
C THR A 737 23.17 14.48 -6.08
N MET A 738 22.78 14.41 -7.34
CA MET A 738 22.34 15.55 -8.17
C MET A 738 20.90 15.36 -8.67
N ILE A 739 20.02 16.29 -8.30
CA ILE A 739 18.65 16.41 -8.79
C ILE A 739 18.61 17.49 -9.88
N GLY A 740 18.30 17.08 -11.11
CA GLY A 740 18.24 17.98 -12.27
C GLY A 740 17.02 18.91 -12.26
N GLY A 741 15.90 18.45 -11.71
CA GLY A 741 14.67 19.23 -11.57
C GLY A 741 14.51 19.86 -10.18
N GLY A 742 13.26 20.15 -9.81
CA GLY A 742 12.89 20.64 -8.49
C GLY A 742 12.83 19.55 -7.42
N TYR A 743 12.99 19.98 -6.17
CA TYR A 743 12.84 19.15 -4.97
C TYR A 743 11.60 19.59 -4.19
N LYS A 744 10.63 18.69 -4.00
CA LYS A 744 9.38 18.97 -3.29
C LYS A 744 9.20 18.01 -2.12
N ALA A 745 9.24 18.54 -0.90
CA ALA A 745 9.25 17.76 0.34
C ALA A 745 8.04 17.98 1.25
N THR A 746 7.50 16.91 1.81
CA THR A 746 6.42 16.95 2.81
C THR A 746 6.84 16.15 4.05
N SER A 747 7.39 16.84 5.06
CA SER A 747 7.77 16.25 6.37
C SER A 747 8.84 15.16 6.31
N ASN A 748 9.82 15.29 5.40
CA ASN A 748 10.83 14.25 5.16
C ASN A 748 12.01 14.33 6.13
N LYS A 749 12.80 13.25 6.16
CA LYS A 749 14.12 13.20 6.80
C LYS A 749 15.22 13.06 5.74
N LEU A 750 16.33 13.76 5.92
CA LEU A 750 17.52 13.67 5.07
C LEU A 750 18.76 13.48 5.96
N ASN A 751 19.48 12.38 5.79
CA ASN A 751 20.71 12.11 6.51
C ASN A 751 21.91 12.32 5.57
N LEU A 752 22.87 13.16 5.98
CA LEU A 752 24.10 13.48 5.23
C LEU A 752 25.33 13.18 6.10
N LEU A 753 26.44 12.75 5.50
CA LEU A 753 27.69 12.53 6.24
C LEU A 753 28.29 13.85 6.73
N ALA A 754 28.55 13.98 8.02
CA ALA A 754 29.22 15.14 8.59
C ALA A 754 30.69 15.25 8.12
N PHE A 755 31.15 16.46 7.79
CA PHE A 755 32.56 16.75 7.52
C PHE A 755 33.42 16.65 8.79
N VAL A 756 34.69 16.28 8.63
CA VAL A 756 35.69 16.21 9.71
C VAL A 756 36.81 17.25 9.52
N ASP A 757 37.38 17.72 10.63
CA ASP A 757 38.48 18.70 10.71
C ASP A 757 38.30 19.96 9.84
N LYS A 758 38.89 19.95 8.65
CA LYS A 758 38.94 21.04 7.67
C LYS A 758 38.45 20.63 6.29
N GLU A 759 37.87 19.43 6.15
CA GLU A 759 37.11 19.10 4.95
C GLU A 759 36.03 20.17 4.76
N ASN A 760 35.94 20.73 3.57
CA ASN A 760 34.79 21.47 3.07
C ASN A 760 34.66 21.11 1.59
N TYR A 761 33.56 21.47 0.96
CA TYR A 761 33.32 21.34 -0.48
C TYR A 761 34.56 21.75 -1.30
N PRO A 762 35.27 20.81 -1.95
CA PRO A 762 36.14 21.16 -3.07
C PRO A 762 35.24 21.50 -4.26
N ASP A 763 35.67 22.41 -5.14
CA ASP A 763 34.81 23.25 -5.98
C ASP A 763 33.89 22.55 -7.03
N GLU A 764 33.76 21.22 -7.01
CA GLU A 764 33.02 20.40 -7.98
C GLU A 764 31.98 19.40 -7.40
N LYS A 765 31.97 19.02 -6.12
CA LYS A 765 31.06 17.94 -5.60
C LYS A 765 30.45 18.22 -4.22
N ILE A 766 29.14 18.48 -4.18
CA ILE A 766 28.34 18.79 -2.97
C ILE A 766 27.50 17.58 -2.56
N PRO A 767 27.23 17.32 -1.25
CA PRO A 767 26.45 16.15 -0.84
C PRO A 767 25.06 16.04 -1.50
N LEU A 768 24.32 17.16 -1.61
CA LEU A 768 23.09 17.21 -2.39
C LEU A 768 23.07 18.47 -3.29
N GLU A 769 23.05 18.26 -4.61
CA GLU A 769 22.88 19.29 -5.63
C GLU A 769 21.44 19.30 -6.15
N ILE A 770 20.84 20.49 -6.24
CA ILE A 770 19.49 20.66 -6.80
C ILE A 770 19.55 21.77 -7.85
N LEU A 771 19.43 21.43 -9.14
CA LEU A 771 19.50 22.39 -10.24
C LEU A 771 18.19 23.18 -10.43
N GLY A 772 17.07 22.67 -9.90
CA GLY A 772 15.79 23.36 -9.83
C GLY A 772 15.52 24.06 -8.49
N THR A 773 14.24 24.25 -8.17
CA THR A 773 13.80 24.90 -6.92
C THR A 773 13.55 23.88 -5.82
N ALA A 774 14.09 24.11 -4.62
CA ALA A 774 13.71 23.38 -3.41
C ALA A 774 12.51 24.03 -2.71
N THR A 775 11.52 23.21 -2.34
CA THR A 775 10.32 23.64 -1.61
C THR A 775 9.86 22.56 -0.64
N GLY A 776 9.28 22.97 0.50
CA GLY A 776 8.65 22.05 1.44
C GLY A 776 9.24 22.15 2.85
N LYS A 777 9.31 21.01 3.55
CA LYS A 777 10.08 20.85 4.79
C LYS A 777 10.79 19.49 4.81
N THR A 778 12.09 19.53 5.10
CA THR A 778 12.97 18.38 5.31
C THR A 778 13.83 18.61 6.54
N ALA A 779 13.70 17.72 7.52
CA ALA A 779 14.56 17.66 8.69
C ALA A 779 15.88 16.98 8.32
N VAL A 780 17.00 17.71 8.44
CA VAL A 780 18.33 17.24 8.03
C VAL A 780 19.18 16.89 9.23
N THR A 781 19.65 15.66 9.29
CA THR A 781 20.60 15.17 10.31
C THR A 781 21.96 14.97 9.67
N LEU A 782 22.99 15.56 10.25
CA LEU A 782 24.37 15.24 9.93
C LEU A 782 24.78 14.01 10.76
N VAL A 783 25.11 12.90 10.10
CA VAL A 783 25.47 11.63 10.74
C VAL A 783 26.99 11.40 10.72
N ASP A 784 27.50 10.55 11.58
CA ASP A 784 28.94 10.25 11.66
C ASP A 784 29.41 9.43 10.44
N LYS A 785 30.63 9.71 9.96
CA LYS A 785 31.23 9.06 8.79
C LYS A 785 31.64 7.60 9.00
N THR A 786 31.78 7.16 10.25
CA THR A 786 32.18 5.80 10.63
C THR A 786 31.02 4.98 11.20
N ASP A 787 29.98 5.65 11.70
CA ASP A 787 28.78 5.03 12.24
C ASP A 787 27.54 5.91 11.96
N THR A 788 26.89 5.66 10.83
CA THR A 788 25.74 6.45 10.35
C THR A 788 24.49 6.34 11.24
N SER A 789 24.49 5.49 12.28
CA SER A 789 23.45 5.47 13.31
C SER A 789 23.56 6.61 14.33
N LYS A 790 24.68 7.34 14.34
CA LYS A 790 25.00 8.41 15.29
C LYS A 790 24.98 9.79 14.63
N GLU A 791 24.62 10.80 15.41
CA GLU A 791 24.83 12.20 15.01
C GLU A 791 26.33 12.51 14.89
N GLY A 792 26.75 12.95 13.70
CA GLY A 792 28.04 13.58 13.49
C GLY A 792 28.02 15.02 14.00
N LYS A 793 29.19 15.68 14.07
CA LYS A 793 29.28 17.07 14.53
C LYS A 793 29.19 18.07 13.35
N PRO A 794 28.20 18.99 13.33
CA PRO A 794 28.20 20.14 12.44
C PRO A 794 29.39 21.06 12.74
N ILE A 795 30.07 21.51 11.69
CA ILE A 795 31.19 22.45 11.76
C ILE A 795 30.77 23.75 11.05
N VAL A 796 31.03 24.91 11.65
CA VAL A 796 30.65 26.21 11.06
C VAL A 796 31.46 26.51 9.79
N GLY A 797 30.78 27.02 8.76
CA GLY A 797 31.36 27.34 7.44
C GLY A 797 31.21 26.23 6.40
N GLN A 798 30.57 25.11 6.74
CA GLN A 798 30.47 23.92 5.89
C GLN A 798 29.22 23.89 5.02
N ASN A 799 29.38 23.57 3.73
CA ASN A 799 28.32 23.60 2.72
C ASN A 799 27.80 22.19 2.40
N TYR A 800 26.49 21.95 2.54
CA TYR A 800 25.91 20.59 2.41
C TYR A 800 24.90 20.44 1.28
N ILE A 801 24.14 21.50 0.96
CA ILE A 801 23.07 21.46 -0.04
C ILE A 801 23.11 22.78 -0.84
N ASN A 802 22.85 22.75 -2.15
CA ASN A 802 22.59 23.94 -2.95
C ASN A 802 21.25 23.85 -3.69
N ALA A 803 20.66 25.00 -4.04
CA ALA A 803 19.49 25.11 -4.90
C ALA A 803 19.38 26.53 -5.48
N LEU A 804 18.48 26.74 -6.46
CA LEU A 804 18.19 28.08 -6.99
C LEU A 804 17.77 29.07 -5.88
N LYS A 805 18.17 30.34 -5.98
CA LYS A 805 17.90 31.42 -5.00
C LYS A 805 16.42 31.58 -4.63
N VAL A 806 15.53 31.33 -5.58
CA VAL A 806 14.06 31.39 -5.39
C VAL A 806 13.49 30.24 -4.55
N SER A 807 14.30 29.25 -4.18
CA SER A 807 13.92 28.15 -3.28
C SER A 807 13.53 28.65 -1.90
N LYS A 808 12.56 27.98 -1.27
CA LYS A 808 12.13 28.29 0.10
C LYS A 808 13.11 27.70 1.12
N ASP A 809 13.06 28.18 2.36
CA ASP A 809 13.79 27.58 3.48
C ASP A 809 13.21 26.18 3.77
N THR A 810 13.79 25.19 3.07
CA THR A 810 13.27 23.83 2.95
C THR A 810 14.01 22.85 3.86
N PHE A 811 15.28 23.14 4.17
CA PHE A 811 16.19 22.27 4.91
C PHE A 811 16.50 22.84 6.29
N GLU A 812 16.14 22.10 7.33
CA GLU A 812 16.34 22.48 8.74
C GLU A 812 17.38 21.55 9.38
N LEU A 813 18.41 22.10 10.04
CA LEU A 813 19.44 21.31 10.73
C LEU A 813 18.91 20.86 12.10
N VAL A 814 18.61 19.57 12.28
CA VAL A 814 17.90 19.04 13.46
C VAL A 814 18.76 18.20 14.42
N ASN A 815 20.09 18.21 14.25
CA ASN A 815 21.00 17.59 15.22
C ASN A 815 20.84 18.20 16.63
N LYS A 816 20.80 17.36 17.66
CA LYS A 816 20.77 17.79 19.07
C LYS A 816 22.04 18.58 19.43
N ASN A 817 23.19 18.19 18.86
CA ASN A 817 24.42 18.95 19.05
C ASN A 817 24.36 20.33 18.37
N ALA A 818 23.65 20.49 17.24
CA ALA A 818 23.41 21.78 16.61
C ALA A 818 22.54 22.68 17.49
N GLU A 819 21.45 22.13 18.05
CA GLU A 819 20.57 22.86 18.97
C GLU A 819 21.35 23.42 20.18
N THR A 820 22.13 22.57 20.86
CA THR A 820 22.93 22.99 22.03
C THR A 820 24.04 23.99 21.72
N GLU A 821 24.67 23.93 20.54
CA GLU A 821 25.68 24.91 20.11
C GLU A 821 25.08 26.14 19.42
N GLY A 822 23.75 26.21 19.26
CA GLY A 822 23.06 27.30 18.58
C GLY A 822 23.40 27.38 17.09
N LEU A 823 23.55 26.24 16.43
CA LEU A 823 23.85 26.12 15.00
C LEU A 823 22.57 25.94 14.17
N TYR A 824 22.63 26.30 12.89
CA TYR A 824 21.56 26.11 11.91
C TYR A 824 22.14 26.10 10.49
N PHE A 825 21.34 25.70 9.49
CA PHE A 825 21.68 25.99 8.11
C PHE A 825 21.28 27.43 7.76
N LYS A 826 22.28 28.26 7.47
CA LYS A 826 22.09 29.58 6.87
C LYS A 826 22.14 29.47 5.35
N LYS A 827 21.10 29.94 4.70
CA LYS A 827 21.04 30.13 3.25
C LYS A 827 21.96 31.31 2.86
N LEU A 828 22.95 31.06 2.00
CA LEU A 828 23.97 32.03 1.57
C LEU A 828 24.24 31.88 0.07
N ALA A 829 24.52 32.98 -0.63
CA ALA A 829 24.95 32.93 -2.03
C ALA A 829 26.24 32.13 -2.18
N ASP A 830 26.30 31.27 -3.21
CA ASP A 830 27.54 30.55 -3.54
C ASP A 830 28.63 31.54 -3.97
N ALA A 831 29.78 31.46 -3.32
CA ALA A 831 30.93 32.34 -3.52
C ALA A 831 32.03 31.72 -4.40
N ASN A 832 31.98 30.40 -4.63
CA ASN A 832 33.11 29.63 -5.17
C ASN A 832 32.88 29.07 -6.58
N THR A 833 31.64 28.80 -6.98
CA THR A 833 31.40 28.10 -8.26
C THR A 833 31.12 29.04 -9.44
N GLN A 834 31.92 28.89 -10.50
CA GLN A 834 31.74 29.66 -11.73
C GLN A 834 30.43 29.27 -12.42
N ASN A 835 29.60 30.28 -12.75
CA ASN A 835 28.27 30.19 -13.37
C ASN A 835 27.08 29.81 -12.46
N LYS A 836 27.21 29.68 -11.12
CA LYS A 836 26.06 29.49 -10.21
C LYS A 836 25.58 30.77 -9.53
N ALA A 837 25.64 31.91 -10.23
CA ALA A 837 25.24 33.22 -9.69
C ALA A 837 23.78 33.28 -9.19
N ASP A 838 22.91 32.39 -9.66
CA ASP A 838 21.50 32.28 -9.28
C ASP A 838 21.20 31.20 -8.22
N TYR A 839 22.23 30.70 -7.52
CA TYR A 839 22.11 29.65 -6.49
C TYR A 839 22.50 30.16 -5.08
N ASP A 840 21.82 29.60 -4.07
CA ASP A 840 22.24 29.68 -2.67
C ASP A 840 22.59 28.28 -2.14
N MET A 841 23.46 28.23 -1.13
CA MET A 841 23.84 27.05 -0.38
C MET A 841 23.30 27.11 1.05
N TRP A 842 22.96 25.95 1.60
CA TRP A 842 22.70 25.74 3.02
C TRP A 842 24.04 25.44 3.71
N GLN A 843 24.60 26.47 4.35
CA GLN A 843 25.86 26.42 5.08
C GLN A 843 25.60 26.32 6.59
N VAL A 844 26.32 25.45 7.30
CA VAL A 844 26.26 25.40 8.77
C VAL A 844 26.80 26.72 9.34
N ALA A 845 25.96 27.46 10.05
CA ALA A 845 26.28 28.73 10.67
C ALA A 845 25.82 28.75 12.13
N LYS A 846 26.33 29.70 12.91
CA LYS A 846 25.85 29.96 14.28
C LYS A 846 24.72 31.00 14.24
N LYS A 847 23.63 30.75 14.97
CA LYS A 847 22.56 31.73 15.21
C LYS A 847 23.13 32.94 15.94
N ASP A 848 22.63 34.11 15.58
CA ASP A 848 22.98 35.35 16.25
C ASP A 848 22.30 35.44 17.62
N THR A 849 22.95 36.11 18.58
CA THR A 849 22.46 36.24 19.97
C THR A 849 22.19 37.69 20.33
N TYR A 850 21.01 37.91 20.89
CA TYR A 850 20.49 39.18 21.40
C TYR A 850 20.61 39.25 22.93
N ARG A 851 20.50 40.46 23.45
CA ARG A 851 20.40 40.80 24.88
C ARG A 851 19.14 41.61 25.12
N VAL A 852 18.73 41.72 26.38
CA VAL A 852 17.62 42.57 26.80
C VAL A 852 18.15 43.75 27.60
N LEU A 853 17.57 44.93 27.37
CA LEU A 853 17.76 46.10 28.21
C LEU A 853 16.40 46.63 28.65
N TYR A 854 16.36 47.22 29.85
CA TYR A 854 15.18 47.89 30.37
C TYR A 854 15.49 49.38 30.53
N GLU A 855 14.49 50.23 30.32
CA GLU A 855 14.53 51.67 30.61
C GLU A 855 13.23 52.07 31.32
N PHE A 856 13.28 53.02 32.26
CA PHE A 856 12.09 53.60 32.88
C PHE A 856 11.92 55.08 32.51
N VAL A 857 10.68 55.46 32.20
CA VAL A 857 10.30 56.82 31.82
C VAL A 857 9.14 57.36 32.65
N GLY A 858 9.16 58.66 32.93
CA GLY A 858 8.10 59.35 33.69
C GLY A 858 6.96 59.82 32.79
N GLY A 859 5.76 59.30 33.01
CA GLY A 859 4.53 59.73 32.32
C GLY A 859 3.99 61.08 32.83
N THR A 860 4.26 61.45 34.09
CA THR A 860 3.78 62.72 34.67
C THR A 860 4.64 63.90 34.21
N LYS A 861 4.12 64.66 33.25
CA LYS A 861 4.78 65.85 32.67
C LYS A 861 5.29 66.83 33.73
N GLY A 862 6.61 67.04 33.74
CA GLY A 862 7.28 67.97 34.67
C GLY A 862 7.82 67.34 35.96
N LYS A 863 7.65 66.03 36.15
CA LYS A 863 8.29 65.24 37.22
C LYS A 863 9.35 64.30 36.63
N SER A 864 10.57 64.37 37.15
CA SER A 864 11.61 63.35 36.91
C SER A 864 11.37 62.13 37.80
N LEU A 865 11.76 60.94 37.34
CA LEU A 865 11.75 59.74 38.18
C LEU A 865 12.70 59.93 39.38
N PRO A 866 12.33 59.47 40.58
CA PRO A 866 13.21 59.42 41.74
C PRO A 866 14.15 58.20 41.66
N GLN A 867 15.23 58.20 42.45
CA GLN A 867 16.23 57.12 42.42
C GLN A 867 15.59 55.78 42.81
N GLU A 868 14.69 55.82 43.78
CA GLU A 868 13.89 54.71 44.31
C GLU A 868 13.01 54.02 43.26
N VAL A 869 12.73 54.69 42.13
CA VAL A 869 12.05 54.07 40.97
C VAL A 869 13.06 53.54 39.95
N THR A 870 14.19 54.22 39.74
CA THR A 870 15.22 53.76 38.80
C THR A 870 16.06 52.58 39.33
N ASP A 871 16.10 52.38 40.66
CA ASP A 871 16.77 51.23 41.29
C ASP A 871 15.97 49.91 41.12
N LEU A 872 14.68 49.99 40.78
CA LEU A 872 13.82 48.82 40.46
C LEU A 872 14.00 48.30 39.02
N LEU A 873 14.96 48.83 38.26
CA LEU A 873 15.13 48.53 36.84
C LEU A 873 15.63 47.08 36.64
N PRO A 874 14.86 46.19 35.99
CA PRO A 874 15.25 44.78 35.89
C PRO A 874 16.56 44.55 35.13
N ILE A 875 17.30 43.53 35.54
CA ILE A 875 18.53 43.08 34.88
C ILE A 875 18.32 41.66 34.39
N ASP A 876 18.33 41.48 33.07
CA ASP A 876 18.30 40.17 32.44
C ASP A 876 19.72 39.75 32.01
N PRO A 877 20.34 38.73 32.64
CA PRO A 877 21.67 38.24 32.26
C PRO A 877 21.65 37.35 31.01
N SER A 878 20.47 37.01 30.48
CA SER A 878 20.28 36.00 29.44
C SER A 878 20.79 36.43 28.07
N LYS A 879 21.01 35.44 27.20
CA LYS A 879 21.21 35.65 25.77
C LYS A 879 20.13 34.90 25.01
N TYR A 880 19.43 35.62 24.15
CA TYR A 880 18.34 35.07 23.34
C TYR A 880 18.85 34.78 21.93
N VAL A 881 18.57 33.60 21.39
CA VAL A 881 18.87 33.30 19.98
C VAL A 881 17.87 33.99 19.05
N GLU A 882 18.29 34.28 17.82
CA GLU A 882 17.41 34.74 16.74
C GLU A 882 16.09 33.94 16.70
N GLY A 883 14.96 34.65 16.77
CA GLY A 883 13.60 34.11 16.78
C GLY A 883 13.01 33.76 18.15
N ALA A 884 13.77 33.82 19.25
CA ALA A 884 13.24 33.55 20.59
C ALA A 884 12.26 34.65 21.05
N THR A 885 11.19 34.27 21.74
CA THR A 885 10.29 35.24 22.40
C THR A 885 10.83 35.61 23.77
N ILE A 886 10.98 36.91 24.01
CA ILE A 886 11.41 37.53 25.27
C ILE A 886 10.17 38.09 25.96
N THR A 887 9.88 37.69 27.19
CA THR A 887 8.83 38.29 28.02
C THR A 887 9.42 39.36 28.93
N ALA A 888 8.74 40.49 29.11
CA ALA A 888 9.21 41.58 29.96
C ALA A 888 9.19 41.17 31.44
N ILE A 889 10.36 41.22 32.09
CA ILE A 889 10.50 41.07 33.54
C ILE A 889 9.86 42.30 34.21
N GLN A 890 8.95 42.09 35.15
CA GLN A 890 8.32 43.17 35.92
C GLN A 890 9.26 43.66 37.04
N PRO A 891 9.20 44.93 37.46
CA PRO A 891 9.88 45.39 38.67
C PRO A 891 9.34 44.71 39.93
N ASP A 892 10.19 44.54 40.94
CA ASP A 892 9.83 43.89 42.22
C ASP A 892 8.75 44.66 43.00
N GLU A 893 8.67 45.99 42.82
CA GLU A 893 7.59 46.84 43.33
C GLU A 893 6.95 47.65 42.20
N THR A 894 5.64 47.90 42.31
CA THR A 894 4.84 48.66 41.31
C THR A 894 4.20 49.93 41.86
N GLU A 895 4.36 50.24 43.15
CA GLU A 895 3.99 51.52 43.77
C GLU A 895 5.07 52.02 44.74
N ILE A 896 5.78 53.10 44.37
CA ILE A 896 6.80 53.74 45.22
C ILE A 896 6.23 55.03 45.83
N LYS A 897 6.19 55.08 47.16
CA LYS A 897 5.67 56.21 47.94
C LYS A 897 6.79 57.17 48.31
N VAL A 898 6.62 58.44 47.96
CA VAL A 898 7.54 59.54 48.28
C VAL A 898 6.81 60.60 49.13
N SER A 899 7.53 61.60 49.65
CA SER A 899 6.97 62.57 50.60
C SER A 899 5.83 63.42 50.05
N ASP A 900 5.82 63.70 48.74
CA ASP A 900 4.83 64.55 48.09
C ASP A 900 3.78 63.80 47.25
N GLY A 901 3.87 62.47 47.15
CA GLY A 901 2.93 61.66 46.38
C GLY A 901 3.35 60.20 46.20
N VAL A 902 2.74 59.52 45.23
CA VAL A 902 3.00 58.11 44.91
C VAL A 902 3.31 57.97 43.42
N TRP A 903 4.36 57.22 43.09
CA TRP A 903 4.66 56.74 41.75
C TRP A 903 4.07 55.34 41.55
N THR A 904 3.30 55.14 40.48
CA THR A 904 2.68 53.85 40.13
C THR A 904 3.16 53.40 38.75
N PHE A 905 3.63 52.16 38.64
CA PHE A 905 4.02 51.54 37.38
C PHE A 905 2.80 51.23 36.51
N LYS A 906 2.91 51.44 35.19
CA LYS A 906 1.84 51.21 34.22
C LYS A 906 2.07 50.04 33.28
N GLY A 907 3.24 49.41 33.35
CA GLY A 907 3.68 48.39 32.41
C GLY A 907 4.72 48.89 31.42
N TYR A 908 5.14 47.97 30.54
CA TYR A 908 6.09 48.21 29.46
C TYR A 908 5.39 48.57 28.14
N ASP A 909 6.17 49.04 27.18
CA ASP A 909 5.72 49.32 25.81
C ASP A 909 5.26 48.06 25.05
N ALA A 910 5.68 46.87 25.49
CA ALA A 910 5.07 45.59 25.16
C ALA A 910 5.31 44.56 26.27
N ASP A 911 4.38 43.61 26.47
CA ASP A 911 4.56 42.50 27.43
C ASP A 911 5.62 41.47 26.96
N SER A 912 5.85 41.38 25.65
CA SER A 912 6.88 40.53 25.06
C SER A 912 7.34 41.06 23.69
N LYS A 913 8.56 40.66 23.27
CA LYS A 913 9.19 41.01 21.99
C LYS A 913 9.94 39.80 21.42
N VAL A 914 10.15 39.75 20.10
CA VAL A 914 10.93 38.67 19.47
C VAL A 914 12.39 39.12 19.31
N ALA A 915 13.34 38.26 19.68
CA ALA A 915 14.77 38.47 19.49
C ALA A 915 15.13 38.43 18.01
N ASN A 916 15.07 39.57 17.32
CA ASN A 916 15.40 39.72 15.92
C ASN A 916 15.99 41.11 15.61
N ALA A 917 16.42 41.32 14.37
CA ALA A 917 17.01 42.58 13.92
C ALA A 917 16.05 43.79 13.95
N ASP A 918 14.73 43.57 13.86
CA ASP A 918 13.73 44.65 13.84
C ASP A 918 13.42 45.21 15.23
N ASN A 919 13.46 44.36 16.27
CA ASN A 919 13.19 44.74 17.66
C ASN A 919 14.44 45.18 18.44
N ALA A 920 15.62 45.20 17.79
CA ALA A 920 16.91 45.37 18.46
C ALA A 920 17.73 46.56 17.92
N ASP A 921 18.58 47.12 18.78
CA ASP A 921 19.57 48.12 18.35
C ASP A 921 20.68 47.49 17.48
N LYS A 922 21.53 48.35 16.91
CA LYS A 922 22.72 47.96 16.12
C LYS A 922 23.73 47.06 16.87
N ASN A 923 23.61 46.93 18.19
CA ASN A 923 24.45 46.09 19.05
C ASN A 923 23.72 44.80 19.49
N ARG A 924 22.49 44.58 19.01
CA ARG A 924 21.57 43.46 19.30
C ARG A 924 20.98 43.46 20.72
N ASN A 925 20.72 44.64 21.26
CA ASN A 925 19.91 44.83 22.46
C ASN A 925 18.43 45.06 22.08
N VAL A 926 17.54 44.20 22.56
CA VAL A 926 16.08 44.41 22.54
C VAL A 926 15.70 45.20 23.80
N SER A 927 15.15 46.39 23.64
CA SER A 927 14.80 47.26 24.78
C SER A 927 13.33 47.14 25.16
N PHE A 928 13.01 47.18 26.46
CA PHE A 928 11.66 47.41 26.98
C PHE A 928 11.61 48.74 27.77
N THR A 929 10.61 49.58 27.48
CA THR A 929 10.46 50.90 28.08
C THR A 929 9.26 50.94 29.01
N GLY A 930 9.49 50.98 30.31
CA GLY A 930 8.47 50.94 31.35
C GLY A 930 8.04 52.33 31.80
N THR A 931 6.73 52.57 31.88
CA THR A 931 6.17 53.89 32.22
C THR A 931 5.72 53.96 33.68
N TRP A 932 6.12 55.01 34.40
CA TRP A 932 5.69 55.32 35.76
C TRP A 932 4.94 56.66 35.82
N GLU A 933 3.80 56.72 36.51
CA GLU A 933 3.04 57.96 36.75
C GLU A 933 3.10 58.38 38.21
N PHE A 934 3.30 59.67 38.45
CA PHE A 934 3.22 60.31 39.77
C PHE A 934 1.85 60.93 40.04
N LYS A 935 1.30 60.68 41.24
CA LYS A 935 0.09 61.29 41.79
C LYS A 935 0.42 62.03 43.10
N VAL A 936 0.12 63.32 43.16
CA VAL A 936 0.40 64.20 44.31
C VAL A 936 -0.55 63.97 45.50
N ASN A 937 -0.06 64.19 46.72
CA ASN A 937 -0.85 64.16 47.96
C ASN A 937 -1.75 65.42 48.12
N GLN A 938 -2.81 65.30 48.93
CA GLN A 938 -3.74 66.37 49.29
C GLN A 938 -4.01 66.39 50.80
N TYR A 939 -4.30 67.58 51.34
CA TYR A 939 -4.48 67.86 52.78
C TYR A 939 -5.73 68.70 53.04
N VAL A 940 -6.22 68.67 54.29
CA VAL A 940 -7.45 69.33 54.78
C VAL A 940 -7.15 70.73 55.34
N VAL A 941 -8.14 71.63 55.26
CA VAL A 941 -8.04 73.04 55.68
C VAL A 941 -9.23 73.43 56.57
N ASP A 942 -9.02 73.57 57.87
CA ASP A 942 -10.06 73.80 58.90
C ASP A 942 -10.05 75.21 59.53
N TYR A 943 -11.11 75.54 60.28
CA TYR A 943 -11.36 76.86 60.86
C TYR A 943 -11.88 76.82 62.31
N ARG A 944 -11.48 77.78 63.16
CA ARG A 944 -12.02 78.01 64.52
C ARG A 944 -12.12 79.50 64.88
N PHE A 945 -13.02 79.88 65.80
CA PHE A 945 -13.05 81.23 66.42
C PHE A 945 -12.73 81.23 67.91
N GLU A 946 -12.05 82.26 68.40
CA GLU A 946 -11.70 82.46 69.82
C GLU A 946 -11.84 83.91 70.32
N SER A 947 -12.13 84.05 71.62
CA SER A 947 -12.16 85.33 72.35
C SER A 947 -10.77 85.67 72.90
N THR A 948 -10.29 86.89 72.64
CA THR A 948 -9.09 87.43 73.28
C THR A 948 -9.40 88.16 74.59
N THR A 949 -10.67 88.43 74.87
CA THR A 949 -11.09 89.12 76.09
C THR A 949 -11.34 88.12 77.19
N LYS A 950 -10.39 88.06 78.12
CA LYS A 950 -10.40 87.14 79.24
C LYS A 950 -11.72 87.24 80.03
N ASP A 951 -12.23 86.08 80.43
CA ASP A 951 -13.47 85.92 81.21
C ASP A 951 -14.77 86.37 80.48
N LYS A 952 -14.74 86.42 79.14
CA LYS A 952 -15.90 86.61 78.24
C LYS A 952 -15.91 85.56 77.11
N GLU A 953 -16.93 84.71 77.10
CA GLU A 953 -17.23 83.78 76.00
C GLU A 953 -17.79 84.52 74.78
N LEU A 954 -17.62 83.95 73.58
CA LEU A 954 -18.16 84.53 72.35
C LEU A 954 -19.69 84.36 72.27
N PRO A 955 -20.45 85.41 71.91
CA PRO A 955 -21.87 85.29 71.61
C PRO A 955 -22.11 84.40 70.39
N LYS A 956 -23.28 83.74 70.34
CA LYS A 956 -23.61 82.77 69.27
C LYS A 956 -23.61 83.42 67.88
N GLU A 957 -24.01 84.68 67.81
CA GLU A 957 -23.99 85.52 66.62
C GLU A 957 -22.59 85.68 66.00
N ILE A 958 -21.52 85.38 66.75
CA ILE A 958 -20.15 85.26 66.22
C ILE A 958 -19.82 83.82 65.83
N THR A 959 -20.14 82.83 66.66
CA THR A 959 -19.80 81.41 66.37
C THR A 959 -20.49 80.87 65.11
N ASP A 960 -21.70 81.36 64.80
CA ASP A 960 -22.46 80.98 63.61
C ASP A 960 -21.91 81.58 62.29
N GLN A 961 -20.82 82.35 62.32
CA GLN A 961 -20.16 82.94 61.14
C GLN A 961 -18.90 82.16 60.66
N LEU A 962 -18.68 80.94 61.17
CA LEU A 962 -17.47 80.17 60.90
C LEU A 962 -17.48 79.54 59.48
N PRO A 963 -16.36 79.57 58.71
CA PRO A 963 -16.31 78.97 57.37
C PRO A 963 -16.31 77.42 57.36
N GLU A 964 -16.70 76.84 56.21
CA GLU A 964 -16.64 75.39 55.95
C GLU A 964 -15.22 74.90 55.63
N THR A 965 -14.91 73.66 56.02
CA THR A 965 -13.64 72.95 55.79
C THR A 965 -13.33 72.77 54.29
N GLY A 966 -12.07 73.01 53.89
CA GLY A 966 -11.57 72.87 52.51
C GLY A 966 -10.42 71.88 52.34
N SER A 967 -9.77 71.90 51.17
CA SER A 967 -8.61 71.04 50.87
C SER A 967 -7.57 71.73 49.96
N VAL A 968 -6.33 71.24 49.97
CA VAL A 968 -5.17 71.81 49.26
C VAL A 968 -4.18 70.72 48.81
N GLU A 969 -3.50 70.89 47.67
CA GLU A 969 -2.45 69.96 47.21
C GLU A 969 -1.12 70.16 47.96
N HIS A 970 -0.31 69.10 48.06
CA HIS A 970 1.02 69.18 48.67
C HIS A 970 1.89 70.29 48.05
N GLY A 971 2.49 71.13 48.89
CA GLY A 971 3.38 72.21 48.50
C GLY A 971 2.68 73.49 47.99
N LYS A 972 1.34 73.57 48.00
CA LYS A 972 0.62 74.82 47.66
C LYS A 972 0.45 75.72 48.88
N THR A 973 0.13 76.99 48.62
CA THR A 973 -0.34 77.94 49.63
C THR A 973 -1.87 77.93 49.71
N VAL A 974 -2.43 78.04 50.91
CA VAL A 974 -3.86 78.31 51.15
C VAL A 974 -4.05 79.46 52.14
N GLN A 975 -5.16 80.17 52.04
CA GLN A 975 -5.55 81.28 52.92
C GLN A 975 -7.05 81.18 53.26
N PRO A 976 -7.55 81.86 54.32
CA PRO A 976 -8.95 81.82 54.71
C PRO A 976 -9.89 82.27 53.59
N SER A 977 -11.03 81.59 53.46
CA SER A 977 -12.08 81.92 52.47
C SER A 977 -12.87 83.20 52.77
N ILE A 978 -12.84 83.68 54.02
CA ILE A 978 -13.46 84.94 54.46
C ILE A 978 -12.45 85.70 55.32
N GLU A 979 -11.91 86.82 54.83
CA GLU A 979 -10.78 87.50 55.50
C GLU A 979 -11.16 88.37 56.71
N THR A 980 -12.40 88.90 56.77
CA THR A 980 -12.86 89.82 57.83
C THR A 980 -14.34 89.64 58.18
N PHE A 981 -14.72 90.05 59.39
CA PHE A 981 -16.08 90.04 59.90
C PHE A 981 -16.44 91.39 60.55
N ALA A 982 -17.73 91.73 60.62
CA ALA A 982 -18.20 93.02 61.11
C ALA A 982 -18.36 93.08 62.65
N ASP A 983 -18.25 94.28 63.22
CA ASP A 983 -18.45 94.53 64.67
C ASP A 983 -19.83 94.07 65.16
N VAL A 984 -19.86 93.20 66.16
CA VAL A 984 -21.10 92.69 66.79
C VAL A 984 -21.35 93.47 68.08
N LYS A 985 -22.38 94.32 68.08
CA LYS A 985 -22.79 95.12 69.24
C LYS A 985 -23.70 94.31 70.16
N VAL A 986 -23.40 94.31 71.46
CA VAL A 986 -24.20 93.66 72.50
C VAL A 986 -24.57 94.67 73.60
N SER A 987 -25.44 94.28 74.53
CA SER A 987 -26.03 95.24 75.50
C SER A 987 -25.04 95.92 76.46
N ASP A 988 -23.87 95.33 76.72
CA ASP A 988 -22.86 95.81 77.66
C ASP A 988 -21.53 96.25 77.00
N GLY A 989 -21.43 96.17 75.67
CA GLY A 989 -20.22 96.52 74.92
C GLY A 989 -20.27 96.14 73.43
N ILE A 990 -19.12 96.16 72.77
CA ILE A 990 -18.98 95.80 71.35
C ILE A 990 -17.87 94.76 71.19
N TRP A 991 -18.10 93.75 70.35
CA TRP A 991 -17.12 92.79 69.88
C TRP A 991 -16.57 93.18 68.50
N SER A 992 -15.26 93.10 68.31
CA SER A 992 -14.56 93.39 67.04
C SER A 992 -13.63 92.25 66.65
N PHE A 993 -13.71 91.80 65.39
CA PHE A 993 -12.77 90.82 64.83
C PHE A 993 -11.37 91.44 64.66
N LYS A 994 -10.33 90.61 64.83
CA LYS A 994 -8.91 91.01 64.79
C LYS A 994 -8.09 90.33 63.70
N GLY A 995 -8.66 89.31 63.05
CA GLY A 995 -8.01 88.56 61.97
C GLY A 995 -7.81 87.08 62.30
N TRP A 996 -7.42 86.34 61.26
CA TRP A 996 -7.02 84.94 61.32
C TRP A 996 -5.55 84.76 61.67
N THR A 997 -5.25 83.76 62.48
CA THR A 997 -3.90 83.34 62.87
C THR A 997 -3.70 81.87 62.50
N PRO A 998 -2.72 81.53 61.65
CA PRO A 998 -1.96 82.44 60.79
C PRO A 998 -2.86 83.08 59.72
N ALA A 999 -2.38 84.11 59.02
CA ALA A 999 -3.17 84.75 57.95
C ALA A 999 -3.22 83.91 56.65
N LYS A 1000 -2.29 82.97 56.49
CA LYS A 1000 -2.22 81.96 55.42
C LYS A 1000 -1.27 80.82 55.84
N HIS A 1001 -1.37 79.67 55.19
CA HIS A 1001 -0.38 78.59 55.27
C HIS A 1001 0.30 78.45 53.91
N ASP A 1002 1.61 78.71 53.85
CA ASP A 1002 2.43 78.50 52.65
C ASP A 1002 3.03 77.09 52.63
N ASN A 1003 3.14 76.48 51.45
CA ASN A 1003 3.76 75.16 51.24
C ASN A 1003 3.19 74.08 52.19
N VAL A 1004 1.89 73.78 52.05
CA VAL A 1004 1.18 72.84 52.92
C VAL A 1004 1.67 71.39 52.71
N THR A 1005 2.12 70.73 53.77
CA THR A 1005 2.63 69.34 53.76
C THR A 1005 1.93 68.41 54.74
N ASP A 1006 0.91 68.90 55.44
CA ASP A 1006 -0.01 68.16 56.33
C ASP A 1006 -1.32 68.98 56.44
N ASN A 1007 -2.33 68.50 57.16
CA ASN A 1007 -3.58 69.24 57.41
C ASN A 1007 -3.32 70.54 58.19
N VAL A 1008 -4.08 71.60 57.89
CA VAL A 1008 -3.85 72.96 58.44
C VAL A 1008 -5.13 73.62 58.97
N GLU A 1009 -5.00 74.43 60.02
CA GLU A 1009 -6.12 75.14 60.68
C GLU A 1009 -5.90 76.67 60.70
N PHE A 1010 -6.98 77.44 60.58
CA PHE A 1010 -7.02 78.89 60.77
C PHE A 1010 -7.84 79.28 62.02
N VAL A 1011 -7.28 80.10 62.92
CA VAL A 1011 -7.96 80.55 64.14
C VAL A 1011 -8.26 82.05 64.10
N GLY A 1012 -9.54 82.42 64.05
CA GLY A 1012 -10.01 83.81 63.96
C GLY A 1012 -10.33 84.40 65.33
N THR A 1013 -9.83 85.61 65.61
CA THR A 1013 -9.83 86.18 66.97
C THR A 1013 -10.74 87.40 67.13
N TRP A 1014 -11.44 87.52 68.27
CA TRP A 1014 -12.41 88.58 68.57
C TRP A 1014 -12.15 89.23 69.96
N GLU A 1015 -12.32 90.55 70.08
CA GLU A 1015 -12.10 91.34 71.31
C GLU A 1015 -13.35 92.13 71.72
N PHE A 1016 -13.63 92.25 73.03
CA PHE A 1016 -14.80 92.93 73.61
C PHE A 1016 -14.43 94.20 74.40
N LYS A 1017 -15.27 95.24 74.33
CA LYS A 1017 -14.98 96.56 74.95
C LYS A 1017 -16.18 97.18 75.69
N ARG A 1018 -15.93 97.66 76.92
CA ARG A 1018 -16.89 98.15 77.95
C ARG A 1018 -16.94 99.68 78.10
N ASN A 1019 -18.06 100.21 78.59
CA ASN A 1019 -18.28 101.63 78.98
C ASN A 1019 -17.99 101.95 80.47
N MET A 1020 -17.57 103.21 80.76
CA MET A 1020 -17.37 103.84 82.09
C MET A 1020 -17.49 105.39 81.99
N SER A 1021 -17.71 106.11 83.10
CA SER A 1021 -17.89 107.58 83.17
C SER A 1021 -17.93 108.06 84.65
N ASP A 1022 -17.53 109.26 85.08
CA ASP A 1022 -16.73 110.36 84.51
C ASP A 1022 -16.02 111.10 85.71
N ILE A 1023 -15.89 112.44 85.71
CA ILE A 1023 -15.17 113.25 86.72
C ILE A 1023 -16.00 114.49 87.11
N ASN A 1024 -16.02 114.88 88.40
CA ASN A 1024 -16.65 116.14 88.84
C ASN A 1024 -15.78 117.36 88.49
N ARG A 1025 -16.37 118.37 87.88
CA ARG A 1025 -15.73 119.65 87.56
C ARG A 1025 -15.95 120.69 88.67
N ILE A 1026 -15.66 121.95 88.36
CA ILE A 1026 -15.90 123.10 89.26
C ILE A 1026 -16.96 124.00 88.61
N PRO A 1027 -17.87 124.60 89.39
CA PRO A 1027 -18.96 125.42 88.83
C PRO A 1027 -18.42 126.68 88.14
N ILE A 1028 -19.10 127.13 87.08
CA ILE A 1028 -18.68 128.24 86.23
C ILE A 1028 -19.63 129.43 86.42
N ILE A 1029 -19.10 130.57 86.90
CA ILE A 1029 -19.85 131.84 86.97
C ILE A 1029 -19.78 132.58 85.64
N ASN A 1030 -20.93 132.77 85.03
CA ASN A 1030 -21.16 133.53 83.81
C ASN A 1030 -21.70 134.93 84.14
N ALA A 1031 -20.82 135.75 84.72
CA ALA A 1031 -20.93 137.21 84.76
C ALA A 1031 -19.98 137.84 83.72
N SER A 1032 -20.30 139.04 83.21
CA SER A 1032 -19.48 139.78 82.24
C SER A 1032 -19.49 141.30 82.48
N ASP A 1033 -18.41 141.98 82.08
CA ASP A 1033 -18.26 143.42 82.20
C ASP A 1033 -19.38 144.17 81.46
N LYS A 1034 -20.04 145.10 82.16
CA LYS A 1034 -21.15 145.88 81.60
C LYS A 1034 -20.65 147.22 81.08
N THR A 1035 -21.29 147.71 80.02
CA THR A 1035 -21.05 149.06 79.48
C THR A 1035 -22.40 149.74 79.30
N LEU A 1036 -22.65 150.77 80.11
CA LEU A 1036 -23.86 151.58 80.18
C LEU A 1036 -23.72 152.87 79.36
N THR A 1037 -24.65 153.82 79.55
CA THR A 1037 -24.54 155.26 79.26
C THR A 1037 -24.81 156.03 80.56
N VAL A 1038 -24.34 157.29 80.68
CA VAL A 1038 -24.53 158.07 81.92
C VAL A 1038 -26.02 158.29 82.17
N GLY A 1039 -26.52 157.82 83.32
CA GLY A 1039 -27.93 157.88 83.70
C GLY A 1039 -28.69 156.55 83.65
N ASP A 1040 -28.08 155.45 83.18
CA ASP A 1040 -28.71 154.13 83.17
C ASP A 1040 -28.83 153.51 84.58
N VAL A 1041 -29.79 152.59 84.75
CA VAL A 1041 -30.01 151.83 85.98
C VAL A 1041 -29.18 150.53 85.96
N PHE A 1042 -28.52 150.21 87.08
CA PHE A 1042 -27.75 148.98 87.26
C PHE A 1042 -28.36 148.08 88.33
N ASP A 1043 -28.39 146.77 88.04
CA ASP A 1043 -28.80 145.67 88.92
C ASP A 1043 -27.68 144.61 88.88
N PRO A 1044 -27.07 144.25 90.01
CA PRO A 1044 -25.91 143.36 90.03
C PRO A 1044 -26.25 141.89 89.70
N PHE A 1045 -27.47 141.42 89.94
CA PHE A 1045 -27.84 140.04 89.60
C PHE A 1045 -28.23 139.88 88.12
N LYS A 1046 -28.42 141.00 87.40
CA LYS A 1046 -28.94 141.00 86.05
C LYS A 1046 -27.95 140.46 85.01
N ASP A 1047 -28.41 139.43 84.29
CA ASP A 1047 -27.65 138.61 83.35
C ASP A 1047 -26.40 137.95 83.99
N VAL A 1048 -26.39 137.73 85.30
CA VAL A 1048 -25.40 136.90 86.01
C VAL A 1048 -26.00 135.51 86.22
N THR A 1049 -25.27 134.48 85.79
CA THR A 1049 -25.68 133.07 85.92
C THR A 1049 -24.53 132.20 86.40
N ALA A 1050 -24.84 131.02 86.94
CA ALA A 1050 -23.85 130.01 87.31
C ALA A 1050 -24.31 128.63 86.88
N THR A 1051 -23.39 127.84 86.33
CA THR A 1051 -23.66 126.48 85.85
C THR A 1051 -22.49 125.56 86.13
N ASP A 1052 -22.75 124.38 86.66
CA ASP A 1052 -21.85 123.23 86.63
C ASP A 1052 -22.33 122.21 85.57
N LYS A 1053 -21.42 121.34 85.11
CA LYS A 1053 -21.77 120.30 84.12
C LYS A 1053 -22.43 119.07 84.76
N GLU A 1054 -22.08 118.73 85.99
CA GLU A 1054 -22.59 117.57 86.71
C GLU A 1054 -23.84 117.93 87.55
N ASP A 1055 -23.87 119.13 88.14
CA ASP A 1055 -24.98 119.60 89.01
C ASP A 1055 -25.96 120.57 88.33
N GLY A 1056 -25.66 121.08 87.14
CA GLY A 1056 -26.59 121.88 86.34
C GLY A 1056 -26.60 123.38 86.69
N ASN A 1057 -27.79 124.00 86.76
CA ASN A 1057 -27.93 125.44 86.97
C ASN A 1057 -27.90 125.80 88.46
N LEU A 1058 -26.93 126.63 88.87
CA LEU A 1058 -26.67 127.06 90.24
C LEU A 1058 -26.85 128.58 90.40
N THR A 1059 -27.62 129.24 89.52
CA THR A 1059 -27.73 130.70 89.46
C THR A 1059 -28.35 131.33 90.72
N GLU A 1060 -29.27 130.64 91.40
CA GLU A 1060 -29.90 131.15 92.63
C GLU A 1060 -28.97 131.01 93.86
N GLU A 1061 -27.92 130.20 93.77
CA GLU A 1061 -26.91 129.97 94.81
C GLU A 1061 -25.71 130.95 94.72
N ILE A 1062 -25.86 132.07 93.99
CA ILE A 1062 -24.80 133.06 93.79
C ILE A 1062 -24.77 134.09 94.92
N GLU A 1063 -23.69 134.08 95.69
CA GLU A 1063 -23.40 135.07 96.73
C GLU A 1063 -22.69 136.30 96.14
N ILE A 1064 -23.12 137.52 96.46
CA ILE A 1064 -22.33 138.74 96.21
C ILE A 1064 -21.39 138.99 97.39
N LEU A 1065 -20.09 139.08 97.10
CA LEU A 1065 -19.04 139.39 98.08
C LEU A 1065 -18.66 140.88 98.10
N LYS A 1066 -18.91 141.63 97.02
CA LYS A 1066 -18.60 143.07 96.91
C LYS A 1066 -19.42 143.76 95.80
N ASN A 1067 -19.83 145.00 96.00
CA ASN A 1067 -20.44 145.87 94.95
C ASN A 1067 -20.14 147.35 95.26
N GLU A 1068 -19.62 148.10 94.30
CA GLU A 1068 -19.22 149.52 94.47
C GLU A 1068 -19.74 150.47 93.35
N VAL A 1069 -20.75 150.07 92.57
CA VAL A 1069 -21.15 150.78 91.34
C VAL A 1069 -21.98 152.06 91.60
N ASP A 1070 -21.55 153.18 91.02
CA ASP A 1070 -22.28 154.47 90.98
C ASP A 1070 -22.55 154.87 89.51
N THR A 1071 -23.81 154.77 89.05
CA THR A 1071 -24.17 155.09 87.66
C THR A 1071 -24.40 156.58 87.39
N SER A 1072 -24.30 157.45 88.42
CA SER A 1072 -24.43 158.91 88.25
C SER A 1072 -23.22 159.56 87.59
N LYS A 1073 -22.10 158.83 87.45
CA LYS A 1073 -20.82 159.34 86.92
C LYS A 1073 -20.26 158.39 85.87
N ALA A 1074 -19.58 158.96 84.86
CA ALA A 1074 -18.75 158.18 83.96
C ALA A 1074 -17.51 157.70 84.71
N GLY A 1075 -17.37 156.39 84.88
CA GLY A 1075 -16.29 155.75 85.64
C GLY A 1075 -16.16 154.27 85.34
N VAL A 1076 -15.36 153.57 86.15
CA VAL A 1076 -15.23 152.11 86.15
C VAL A 1076 -15.31 151.60 87.58
N TYR A 1077 -16.25 150.69 87.86
CA TYR A 1077 -16.57 150.19 89.20
C TYR A 1077 -16.61 148.65 89.22
N GLU A 1078 -16.45 148.02 90.38
CA GLU A 1078 -16.31 146.56 90.50
C GLU A 1078 -17.42 145.87 91.32
N VAL A 1079 -17.74 144.62 90.94
CA VAL A 1079 -18.68 143.73 91.63
C VAL A 1079 -18.14 142.30 91.63
N THR A 1080 -18.24 141.58 92.75
CA THR A 1080 -17.66 140.23 92.95
C THR A 1080 -18.71 139.22 93.42
N TYR A 1081 -18.73 138.04 92.78
CA TYR A 1081 -19.67 136.95 92.99
C TYR A 1081 -18.95 135.63 93.37
N LYS A 1082 -19.64 134.74 94.08
CA LYS A 1082 -19.21 133.37 94.43
C LYS A 1082 -20.36 132.38 94.25
N VAL A 1083 -20.04 131.11 93.93
CA VAL A 1083 -20.99 129.98 93.89
C VAL A 1083 -20.27 128.69 94.31
N THR A 1084 -21.03 127.68 94.76
CA THR A 1084 -20.52 126.35 95.18
C THR A 1084 -21.44 125.25 94.65
N ASP A 1085 -20.88 124.10 94.23
CA ASP A 1085 -21.65 122.93 93.76
C ASP A 1085 -22.08 121.99 94.91
N SER A 1086 -22.88 120.96 94.62
CA SER A 1086 -23.41 120.03 95.63
C SER A 1086 -22.34 119.09 96.23
N LYS A 1087 -21.15 119.04 95.62
CA LYS A 1087 -20.03 118.16 96.02
C LYS A 1087 -18.86 118.94 96.63
N GLY A 1088 -19.02 120.25 96.84
CA GLY A 1088 -18.13 121.13 97.59
C GLY A 1088 -17.14 121.96 96.76
N ALA A 1089 -17.18 121.91 95.42
CA ALA A 1089 -16.32 122.73 94.58
C ALA A 1089 -16.87 124.16 94.45
N SER A 1090 -16.02 125.18 94.61
CA SER A 1090 -16.42 126.60 94.59
C SER A 1090 -15.73 127.40 93.50
N SER A 1091 -16.36 128.50 93.08
CA SER A 1091 -15.87 129.42 92.05
C SER A 1091 -16.18 130.87 92.43
N VAL A 1092 -15.32 131.81 92.01
CA VAL A 1092 -15.39 133.24 92.37
C VAL A 1092 -15.04 134.10 91.15
N LYS A 1093 -15.77 135.20 90.92
CA LYS A 1093 -15.57 136.07 89.74
C LYS A 1093 -15.86 137.54 90.04
N THR A 1094 -14.99 138.43 89.58
CA THR A 1094 -15.20 139.90 89.61
C THR A 1094 -15.45 140.41 88.19
N ILE A 1095 -16.32 141.42 88.04
CA ILE A 1095 -16.59 142.15 86.80
C ILE A 1095 -16.42 143.66 86.99
N LYS A 1096 -16.28 144.39 85.89
CA LYS A 1096 -16.21 145.86 85.83
C LYS A 1096 -17.42 146.47 85.11
N VAL A 1097 -17.88 147.65 85.55
CA VAL A 1097 -19.00 148.39 84.95
C VAL A 1097 -18.52 149.74 84.43
N THR A 1098 -18.69 150.01 83.11
CA THR A 1098 -18.17 151.15 82.31
C THR A 1098 -19.27 151.81 81.45
N VAL A 1099 -19.00 152.75 80.51
CA VAL A 1099 -20.04 153.62 79.84
C VAL A 1099 -19.75 154.02 78.29
N LYS A 1100 -20.16 153.30 77.15
CA LYS A 1100 -19.61 153.29 75.66
C LYS A 1100 -20.33 152.77 74.23
N ALA A 1101 -19.94 151.66 73.37
CA ALA A 1101 -20.02 151.36 71.77
C ALA A 1101 -20.21 149.89 70.93
N LYS A 1102 -19.94 149.59 69.52
CA LYS A 1102 -20.47 148.46 68.46
C LYS A 1102 -19.65 147.64 67.20
N ASP A 1103 -20.18 147.00 66.02
CA ASP A 1103 -19.84 145.69 65.10
C ASP A 1103 -19.95 145.41 63.40
N LYS A 1104 -19.55 144.25 62.61
CA LYS A 1104 -19.98 143.55 61.17
C LYS A 1104 -19.13 142.47 60.14
N PRO A 1105 -19.63 141.61 59.07
CA PRO A 1105 -19.00 140.42 58.14
C PRO A 1105 -19.41 139.84 56.57
N VAL A 1106 -18.75 138.86 55.72
CA VAL A 1106 -19.11 138.08 54.30
C VAL A 1106 -18.07 137.01 53.49
N ALA A 1107 -18.00 136.14 52.31
CA ALA A 1107 -18.69 135.09 51.26
C ALA A 1107 -17.87 134.26 49.99
N PRO A 1108 -18.22 133.08 49.21
CA PRO A 1108 -17.44 132.14 48.11
C PRO A 1108 -18.02 131.12 46.84
N SER A 1109 -17.29 130.36 45.85
CA SER A 1109 -17.70 129.26 44.68
C SER A 1109 -16.59 128.34 43.74
N GLU A 1110 -16.50 127.38 42.64
CA GLU A 1110 -17.14 126.32 41.55
C GLU A 1110 -16.24 125.34 40.44
N PRO A 1111 -16.62 124.16 39.66
CA PRO A 1111 -15.82 123.12 38.68
C PRO A 1111 -16.36 122.05 37.42
N ASP A 1112 -15.61 121.23 36.47
CA ASP A 1112 -15.98 120.07 35.34
C ASP A 1112 -14.86 119.21 34.36
N LYS A 1113 -14.79 118.19 33.29
CA LYS A 1113 -15.32 116.85 32.51
C LYS A 1113 -14.51 116.05 31.21
N PRO A 1114 -14.67 114.71 30.63
CA PRO A 1114 -13.88 113.81 29.51
C PRO A 1114 -14.44 112.66 28.37
N THR A 1115 -13.71 111.81 27.45
CA THR A 1115 -14.09 110.73 26.25
C THR A 1115 -12.96 109.76 25.42
N GLN A 1116 -12.87 108.67 24.44
CA GLN A 1116 -13.48 107.35 23.70
C GLN A 1116 -12.65 106.12 22.78
N PRO A 1117 -12.82 105.51 21.46
CA PRO A 1117 -12.62 104.02 20.83
C PRO A 1117 -11.72 103.58 19.46
N ASP A 1118 -11.59 102.48 18.51
CA ASP A 1118 -12.07 101.07 17.85
C ASP A 1118 -11.00 100.22 16.82
N THR A 1119 -10.91 99.11 15.87
CA THR A 1119 -11.53 97.98 14.87
C THR A 1119 -10.55 96.74 14.27
N ASP A 1120 -10.52 95.70 13.26
CA ASP A 1120 -11.23 94.80 12.11
C ASP A 1120 -10.43 93.60 11.18
N LYS A 1121 -11.03 92.52 10.45
CA LYS A 1121 -10.75 91.62 9.10
C LYS A 1121 -10.21 90.06 8.73
N PRO A 1122 -10.61 89.23 7.60
CA PRO A 1122 -10.26 87.73 7.13
C PRO A 1122 -10.30 87.07 5.57
N ASN A 1123 -10.01 85.72 5.15
CA ASN A 1123 -10.52 84.76 3.95
C ASN A 1123 -9.87 83.32 3.34
N ASN A 1124 -10.17 82.65 2.11
CA ASN A 1124 -10.27 81.10 1.70
C ASN A 1124 -10.22 80.36 0.17
N SER A 1125 -10.10 78.96 -0.08
CA SER A 1125 -10.53 77.87 -1.21
C SER A 1125 -9.71 77.27 -2.54
N GLY A 1126 -9.84 76.14 -3.41
CA GLY A 1126 -10.39 74.65 -3.65
C GLY A 1126 -10.49 73.87 -5.15
N SER A 1127 -10.42 72.47 -5.48
CA SER A 1127 -10.98 71.57 -6.69
C SER A 1127 -10.44 70.08 -7.21
N VAL A 1128 -10.64 69.53 -8.49
CA VAL A 1128 -10.83 68.03 -8.99
C VAL A 1128 -10.10 67.46 -10.34
N GLU A 1129 -10.31 66.17 -10.80
CA GLU A 1129 -9.73 65.19 -11.86
C GLU A 1129 -9.44 65.52 -13.39
N THR A 1130 -8.55 64.75 -14.09
CA THR A 1130 -8.63 64.18 -15.52
C THR A 1130 -7.31 63.47 -16.05
N GLY A 1131 -7.24 62.84 -17.25
CA GLY A 1131 -6.05 62.04 -17.72
C GLY A 1131 -5.76 61.85 -19.25
N ASP A 1132 -5.00 60.77 -19.61
CA ASP A 1132 -4.73 60.13 -20.94
C ASP A 1132 -3.61 60.62 -21.94
N LYS A 1133 -3.16 59.72 -22.87
CA LYS A 1133 -2.24 59.79 -24.07
C LYS A 1133 -0.82 59.18 -23.90
N THR A 1134 -0.09 58.64 -24.92
CA THR A 1134 -0.11 58.85 -26.41
C THR A 1134 0.54 57.71 -27.29
N ASN A 1135 -0.08 57.36 -28.43
CA ASN A 1135 0.38 56.97 -29.81
C ASN A 1135 1.66 56.13 -30.20
N MET A 1136 1.46 55.18 -31.15
CA MET A 1136 2.09 54.94 -32.51
C MET A 1136 3.64 54.80 -32.66
N THR A 1137 4.29 54.19 -33.68
CA THR A 1137 4.01 53.60 -35.03
C THR A 1137 5.22 52.67 -35.39
N LEU A 1138 5.12 51.46 -35.97
CA LEU A 1138 4.81 51.01 -37.36
C LEU A 1138 5.99 51.09 -38.36
N TRP A 1139 6.03 50.12 -39.29
CA TRP A 1139 6.97 49.87 -40.41
C TRP A 1139 8.03 48.76 -40.16
N THR A 1140 8.63 48.31 -41.27
CA THR A 1140 8.81 46.86 -41.61
C THR A 1140 9.80 46.66 -42.78
N LEU A 1141 10.03 45.39 -43.18
CA LEU A 1141 10.84 44.87 -44.33
C LEU A 1141 12.37 44.75 -44.10
N LEU A 1142 13.15 43.87 -44.78
CA LEU A 1142 13.03 42.55 -45.45
C LEU A 1142 14.36 42.32 -46.25
N LEU A 1143 14.63 41.07 -46.65
CA LEU A 1143 15.67 40.56 -47.59
C LEU A 1143 17.11 40.37 -47.03
N LEU A 1144 18.01 39.47 -47.52
CA LEU A 1144 17.94 38.20 -48.28
C LEU A 1144 19.33 37.46 -48.28
N VAL A 1145 19.34 36.12 -48.48
CA VAL A 1145 20.31 35.34 -49.33
C VAL A 1145 21.79 35.08 -48.92
N SER A 1146 22.06 33.79 -48.59
CA SER A 1146 23.23 32.95 -48.96
C SER A 1146 24.67 33.23 -48.46
N GLY A 1147 25.53 32.20 -48.50
CA GLY A 1147 26.99 32.33 -48.27
C GLY A 1147 27.74 31.00 -48.10
N ILE A 1148 27.96 30.23 -49.17
CA ILE A 1148 28.61 28.91 -49.16
C ILE A 1148 30.10 28.96 -48.77
N GLY A 1149 30.55 28.03 -47.91
CA GLY A 1149 31.90 27.43 -48.00
C GLY A 1149 32.61 27.14 -46.66
N ALA A 1150 33.65 26.28 -46.60
CA ALA A 1150 34.06 25.21 -47.51
C ALA A 1150 35.22 24.38 -46.88
N ILE A 1151 35.15 23.04 -47.00
CA ILE A 1151 36.30 22.09 -47.09
C ILE A 1151 37.32 22.05 -45.91
N GLY A 1152 37.38 20.88 -45.27
CA GLY A 1152 38.55 20.41 -44.51
C GLY A 1152 38.76 18.91 -44.74
N VAL A 1153 39.83 18.52 -45.48
CA VAL A 1153 40.06 17.13 -45.90
C VAL A 1153 41.23 16.51 -45.15
N TYR A 1154 41.02 15.31 -44.59
CA TYR A 1154 42.10 14.33 -44.44
C TYR A 1154 41.69 12.92 -44.91
N ARG A 1155 42.66 12.01 -44.99
CA ARG A 1155 42.69 10.90 -45.95
C ARG A 1155 42.81 9.50 -45.30
N LYS A 1156 42.10 8.54 -45.93
CA LYS A 1156 42.62 7.20 -46.34
C LYS A 1156 42.76 6.08 -45.27
N LYS A 1157 41.65 5.33 -45.10
CA LYS A 1157 41.43 3.95 -45.63
C LYS A 1157 42.49 2.84 -45.42
N ARG A 1158 42.00 1.67 -44.97
CA ARG A 1158 42.65 0.34 -44.71
C ARG A 1158 43.22 0.18 -43.28
N ARG A 1159 43.17 -1.00 -42.64
CA ARG A 1159 42.76 -2.35 -43.12
C ARG A 1159 42.18 -3.23 -41.98
N THR A 1160 41.51 -4.31 -42.36
CA THR A 1160 41.08 -5.43 -41.51
C THR A 1160 42.26 -6.19 -40.88
N ASN A 1161 42.05 -6.83 -39.72
CA ASN A 1161 42.04 -8.29 -39.55
C ASN A 1161 41.89 -8.70 -38.07
N GLN A 1162 41.28 -9.89 -37.87
CA GLN A 1162 41.03 -10.58 -36.59
C GLN A 1162 40.02 -9.87 -35.68
#